data_AF-M7BTB4-F1
#
_entry.id   AF-M7BTB4-F1
#
_cell.length_a   1.000
_cell.length_b   1.000
_cell.length_c   1.000
_cell.angle_alpha   90.00
_cell.angle_beta   90.00
_cell.angle_gamma   90.00
#
_symmetry.space_group_name_H-M   'P 1'
#
loop_
_entity.id
_entity.type
_entity.pdbx_description
1 polymer ?
#
loop_
_entity_poly.entity_id
_entity_poly.type
_entity_poly.pdbx_seq_one_letter_code
_entity_poly.pdbx_strand_id
1 'polypeptide(L)'
;MNRNCLNPACPNVYRSGDIALRDPDEDAMKKVHVNVRYALNSKQESDTQQGPELEEKALLEERRRALQDLLSTLKMEQHRSTKLALRDLQEINPESLQNWTPQALEDLPWHFMRKVIALNGTARNTSLGQGAPGDQASSEENGGQGNGSNVLHHSNMDARVSLHPLDVLCAVLLCSDSFLQQEILSKMSMCQFALPLLLPALDTPKGTLLLWAMRDIVRKWRPHSLAESRGFREESLVLTKIPTVSFVRMGSCSFSKSKLLNEVLSPSQQHNDFFIHRDMESGNVPREIADGLVEISWYFPAGNEDSDLFPEPVAVTNLRGDIESHWLQFSFLTEVSSAVFIVTESINERQYTLLSSLQGSATKYNFILNYESGKRSETQEFLNKLAPVLNLSKQHVLEKEIGTKKEEFMEKLCSAIGSIMNDHHKDMNMEGMAVTARELGIQLDEDCEECQRAKNRVKEITAEIKDVGNYKRQILQLQEDLWKSLSNVEREMCRLKGQGDVPTEEYKSRLKEKLLELRTQQNKCDLTDGLTKFINGIGTLSQMEIRYFMKCMKFNLDGIAKGNHPNLQPNQQKLPELDESISVSSLGVEHFLRELGQFYEAEHSMVKIGKMAKIQRKFIHFPRLAADLMLEGFPMELIDGDASNIPLQWMTDVLTELHAKLGGKSRILVLTVLGGQSTGKSTLLNTMFGLQFAVSSGRRTQGAFMSLIKVAENFREDLGCDFILVIDTEGLKAPELAKLEDSYQHDNELATLVVGLSDITIVNLAMENATEMQDVLQIVVHAFLRMEETGHMPSCQFVHQNISDVAAYEQSMRDRKNLVGQPEIQRNTIGTSPACGMGTLQWHQ
;
A
#
# COMPACT_ATOMS: atom_id res chain seq x y z
N MET A 1 54.55 52.44 33.47
CA MET A 1 54.46 52.12 34.91
C MET A 1 53.26 51.21 35.07
N ASN A 2 53.49 49.90 35.03
CA ASN A 2 53.80 49.01 36.16
C ASN A 2 52.49 48.44 36.74
N ARG A 3 52.24 47.13 36.78
CA ARG A 3 53.09 45.93 36.78
C ARG A 3 52.27 44.76 36.18
N ASN A 4 52.80 43.98 35.24
CA ASN A 4 53.72 42.83 35.41
C ASN A 4 53.04 41.66 36.17
N CYS A 5 53.09 40.41 35.74
CA CYS A 5 54.26 39.61 35.37
C CYS A 5 53.80 38.37 34.56
N LEU A 6 54.41 38.06 33.40
CA LEU A 6 55.45 37.02 33.16
C LEU A 6 54.85 35.59 33.08
N ASN A 7 55.16 34.72 32.10
CA ASN A 7 56.18 34.70 31.05
C ASN A 7 55.87 33.50 30.08
N PRO A 8 56.65 33.23 29.02
CA PRO A 8 56.08 33.04 27.69
C PRO A 8 56.53 31.72 27.01
N ALA A 9 55.99 31.43 25.83
CA ALA A 9 56.74 30.82 24.73
C ALA A 9 55.96 31.04 23.43
N CYS A 10 56.64 31.67 22.47
CA CYS A 10 56.15 32.15 21.19
C CYS A 10 56.75 31.29 20.05
N PRO A 11 56.40 31.51 18.77
CA PRO A 11 56.09 30.47 17.78
C PRO A 11 57.10 30.46 16.61
N ASN A 12 56.95 29.55 15.64
CA ASN A 12 57.26 29.86 14.24
C ASN A 12 56.78 28.83 13.21
N VAL A 13 56.51 29.39 12.03
CA VAL A 13 56.04 28.84 10.76
C VAL A 13 57.22 28.35 9.91
N TYR A 14 57.11 27.23 9.17
CA TYR A 14 57.28 27.10 7.69
C TYR A 14 57.45 25.64 7.18
N ARG A 15 56.57 25.29 6.23
CA ARG A 15 56.72 24.47 4.99
C ARG A 15 57.03 22.95 4.98
N SER A 16 56.21 22.32 4.12
CA SER A 16 56.45 21.22 3.14
C SER A 16 56.22 19.76 3.59
N GLY A 17 55.36 19.07 2.83
CA GLY A 17 55.11 17.64 2.93
C GLY A 17 53.77 17.25 2.29
N ASP A 18 53.74 17.16 0.96
CA ASP A 18 52.67 16.49 0.21
C ASP A 18 52.57 15.02 0.63
N ILE A 19 51.42 14.60 1.18
CA ILE A 19 51.02 13.20 1.27
C ILE A 19 49.56 13.12 0.86
N ALA A 20 49.33 12.62 -0.36
CA ALA A 20 48.03 12.21 -0.85
C ALA A 20 47.55 11.00 -0.02
N LEU A 21 46.52 11.21 0.79
CA LEU A 21 45.73 10.11 1.36
C LEU A 21 44.85 9.56 0.23
N ARG A 22 45.22 8.39 -0.29
CA ARG A 22 44.33 7.56 -1.11
C ARG A 22 43.24 6.99 -0.22
N ASP A 23 41.99 7.20 -0.60
CA ASP A 23 40.84 6.50 -0.03
C ASP A 23 40.97 4.99 -0.26
N PRO A 24 40.84 4.14 0.78
CA PRO A 24 40.90 2.69 0.64
C PRO A 24 39.68 2.06 -0.05
N ASP A 25 38.58 2.80 -0.21
CA ASP A 25 37.31 2.27 -0.73
C ASP A 25 37.22 2.17 -2.26
N GLU A 26 38.06 2.91 -3.00
CA GLU A 26 38.04 2.89 -4.48
C GLU A 26 38.69 1.63 -5.09
N ASP A 27 39.65 1.02 -4.38
CA ASP A 27 40.35 -0.21 -4.82
C ASP A 27 39.57 -1.49 -4.47
N ALA A 28 38.67 -1.45 -3.47
CA ALA A 28 37.76 -2.54 -3.16
C ALA A 28 36.63 -2.65 -4.22
N MET A 29 36.07 -1.52 -4.66
CA MET A 29 35.04 -1.48 -5.71
C MET A 29 35.57 -1.92 -7.09
N LYS A 30 36.83 -1.60 -7.43
CA LYS A 30 37.45 -2.06 -8.70
C LYS A 30 37.67 -3.59 -8.73
N LYS A 31 37.90 -4.23 -7.59
CA LYS A 31 38.04 -5.71 -7.52
C LYS A 31 36.72 -6.45 -7.74
N VAL A 32 35.59 -5.89 -7.31
CA VAL A 32 34.25 -6.47 -7.55
C VAL A 32 33.86 -6.38 -9.03
N HIS A 33 34.14 -5.24 -9.69
CA HIS A 33 33.92 -5.07 -11.13
C HIS A 33 34.73 -6.06 -11.99
N VAL A 34 35.92 -6.47 -11.51
CA VAL A 34 36.73 -7.51 -12.15
C VAL A 34 36.13 -8.90 -11.91
N ASN A 35 35.61 -9.19 -10.72
CA ASN A 35 35.00 -10.49 -10.40
C ASN A 35 33.68 -10.77 -11.11
N VAL A 36 32.81 -9.77 -11.32
CA VAL A 36 31.57 -9.94 -12.10
C VAL A 36 31.90 -10.24 -13.58
N ARG A 37 32.93 -9.61 -14.15
CA ARG A 37 33.43 -9.94 -15.49
C ARG A 37 34.13 -11.30 -15.55
N TYR A 38 34.82 -11.71 -14.50
CA TYR A 38 35.47 -13.03 -14.43
C TYR A 38 34.46 -14.18 -14.26
N ALA A 39 33.36 -13.98 -13.51
CA ALA A 39 32.31 -14.99 -13.34
C ALA A 39 31.48 -15.19 -14.62
N LEU A 40 31.29 -14.14 -15.43
CA LEU A 40 30.71 -14.25 -16.76
C LEU A 40 31.67 -14.91 -17.78
N ASN A 41 32.99 -14.84 -17.54
CA ASN A 41 34.02 -15.35 -18.45
C ASN A 41 34.65 -16.70 -18.02
N SER A 42 34.26 -17.31 -16.90
CA SER A 42 34.84 -18.57 -16.42
C SER A 42 34.14 -19.84 -16.95
N LYS A 43 33.45 -19.77 -18.08
CA LYS A 43 33.17 -20.94 -18.93
C LYS A 43 34.41 -21.21 -19.80
N GLN A 44 35.19 -22.20 -19.37
CA GLN A 44 36.39 -22.82 -19.97
C GLN A 44 36.84 -22.34 -21.37
N GLU A 45 38.09 -21.89 -21.43
CA GLU A 45 38.88 -21.82 -22.67
C GLU A 45 39.03 -23.21 -23.30
N SER A 46 38.34 -23.42 -24.42
CA SER A 46 38.88 -24.14 -25.57
C SER A 46 38.13 -23.68 -26.84
N ASP A 47 38.85 -22.94 -27.69
CA ASP A 47 38.57 -22.54 -29.07
C ASP A 47 37.15 -22.73 -29.65
N THR A 48 36.25 -21.76 -29.44
CA THR A 48 35.34 -21.20 -30.47
C THR A 48 34.64 -19.94 -29.94
N GLN A 49 35.03 -18.74 -30.43
CA GLN A 49 34.47 -17.44 -30.01
C GLN A 49 33.04 -17.15 -30.53
N GLN A 50 32.11 -18.10 -30.39
CA GLN A 50 30.67 -17.89 -30.66
C GLN A 50 29.74 -18.56 -29.62
N GLY A 51 30.22 -19.40 -28.69
CA GLY A 51 29.39 -20.26 -27.83
C GLY A 51 28.52 -19.58 -26.74
N PRO A 52 29.05 -18.74 -25.83
CA PRO A 52 28.28 -18.28 -24.66
C PRO A 52 27.18 -17.25 -24.98
N GLU A 53 27.40 -16.35 -25.96
CA GLU A 53 26.35 -15.42 -26.41
C GLU A 53 25.22 -16.12 -27.17
N LEU A 54 25.50 -17.24 -27.85
CA LEU A 54 24.48 -18.04 -28.55
C LEU A 54 23.62 -18.83 -27.57
N GLU A 55 24.21 -19.37 -26.49
CA GLU A 55 23.47 -20.06 -25.41
C GLU A 55 22.54 -19.12 -24.64
N GLU A 56 23.00 -17.91 -24.27
CA GLU A 56 22.18 -16.93 -23.55
C GLU A 56 21.02 -16.41 -24.41
N LYS A 57 21.26 -16.19 -25.72
CA LYS A 57 20.21 -15.85 -26.68
C LYS A 57 19.21 -16.98 -26.88
N ALA A 58 19.65 -18.24 -26.91
CA ALA A 58 18.77 -19.39 -27.06
C ALA A 58 17.84 -19.59 -25.83
N LEU A 59 18.38 -19.47 -24.62
CA LEU A 59 17.62 -19.51 -23.37
C LEU A 59 16.59 -18.38 -23.28
N LEU A 60 16.96 -17.17 -23.71
CA LEU A 60 16.05 -16.03 -23.75
C LEU A 60 14.90 -16.26 -24.75
N GLU A 61 15.20 -16.87 -25.90
CA GLU A 61 14.21 -17.18 -26.93
C GLU A 61 13.24 -18.28 -26.49
N GLU A 62 13.74 -19.31 -25.79
CA GLU A 62 12.90 -20.36 -25.19
C GLU A 62 11.95 -19.77 -24.14
N ARG A 63 12.44 -18.90 -23.26
CA ARG A 63 11.62 -18.19 -22.26
C ARG A 63 10.54 -17.31 -22.91
N ARG A 64 10.87 -16.63 -24.00
CA ARG A 64 9.90 -15.81 -24.74
C ARG A 64 8.79 -16.65 -25.36
N ARG A 65 9.10 -17.84 -25.88
CA ARG A 65 8.10 -18.77 -26.38
C ARG A 65 7.19 -19.27 -25.27
N ALA A 66 7.75 -19.73 -24.16
CA ALA A 66 6.98 -20.16 -23.00
C ALA A 66 6.04 -19.03 -22.49
N LEU A 67 6.54 -17.80 -22.43
CA LEU A 67 5.73 -16.64 -22.08
C LEU A 67 4.60 -16.38 -23.09
N GLN A 68 4.89 -16.46 -24.39
CA GLN A 68 3.87 -16.25 -25.42
C GLN A 68 2.79 -17.35 -25.37
N ASP A 69 3.20 -18.61 -25.21
CA ASP A 69 2.29 -19.75 -25.10
C ASP A 69 1.39 -19.60 -23.86
N LEU A 70 1.94 -19.20 -22.71
CA LEU A 70 1.17 -18.93 -21.50
C LEU A 70 0.18 -17.76 -21.69
N LEU A 71 0.62 -16.65 -22.29
CA LEU A 71 -0.26 -15.50 -22.54
C LEU A 71 -1.39 -15.85 -23.51
N SER A 72 -1.12 -16.69 -24.52
CA SER A 72 -2.14 -17.19 -25.44
C SER A 72 -3.19 -18.05 -24.71
N THR A 73 -2.71 -18.91 -23.80
CA THR A 73 -3.54 -19.80 -22.98
C THR A 73 -4.44 -19.02 -22.02
N LEU A 74 -3.92 -17.91 -21.46
CA LEU A 74 -4.65 -17.00 -20.58
C LEU A 74 -5.46 -15.93 -21.34
N LYS A 75 -5.41 -15.90 -22.67
CA LYS A 75 -5.98 -14.84 -23.53
C LYS A 75 -5.56 -13.41 -23.15
N MET A 76 -4.32 -13.23 -22.68
CA MET A 76 -3.80 -11.93 -22.23
C MET A 76 -2.91 -11.20 -23.25
N GLU A 77 -2.72 -11.76 -24.45
CA GLU A 77 -1.78 -11.23 -25.46
C GLU A 77 -2.04 -9.76 -25.84
N GLN A 78 -3.30 -9.37 -25.98
CA GLN A 78 -3.70 -8.01 -26.35
C GLN A 78 -3.28 -6.99 -25.27
N HIS A 79 -3.31 -7.42 -24.01
CA HIS A 79 -2.95 -6.59 -22.86
C HIS A 79 -1.45 -6.40 -22.71
N ARG A 80 -0.61 -7.06 -23.53
CA ARG A 80 0.82 -6.80 -23.55
C ARG A 80 1.13 -5.38 -24.01
N SER A 81 0.41 -4.88 -25.02
CA SER A 81 0.58 -3.54 -25.60
C SER A 81 -0.34 -2.48 -25.00
N THR A 82 -1.61 -2.80 -24.75
CA THR A 82 -2.57 -1.81 -24.24
C THR A 82 -2.50 -1.64 -22.74
N LYS A 83 -2.01 -2.66 -22.03
CA LYS A 83 -1.99 -2.82 -20.56
C LYS A 83 -3.39 -2.74 -19.92
N LEU A 84 -3.63 -3.59 -18.92
CA LEU A 84 -4.79 -3.49 -18.04
C LEU A 84 -4.57 -2.32 -17.07
N ALA A 85 -5.59 -1.49 -16.91
CA ALA A 85 -5.58 -0.36 -16.00
C ALA A 85 -6.48 -0.61 -14.79
N LEU A 86 -6.23 0.10 -13.69
CA LEU A 86 -7.02 -0.01 -12.47
C LEU A 86 -8.53 0.22 -12.71
N ARG A 87 -8.87 1.15 -13.60
CA ARG A 87 -10.25 1.46 -13.99
C ARG A 87 -11.00 0.25 -14.59
N ASP A 88 -10.28 -0.67 -15.24
CA ASP A 88 -10.89 -1.83 -15.89
C ASP A 88 -11.37 -2.84 -14.83
N LEU A 89 -10.78 -2.82 -13.63
CA LEU A 89 -11.21 -3.62 -12.47
C LEU A 89 -12.23 -2.89 -11.59
N GLN A 90 -12.18 -1.56 -11.55
CA GLN A 90 -13.16 -0.74 -10.82
C GLN A 90 -14.50 -0.60 -11.56
N GLU A 91 -14.51 -0.83 -12.89
CA GLU A 91 -15.74 -0.76 -13.68
C GLU A 91 -16.74 -1.82 -13.25
N ILE A 92 -17.94 -1.37 -12.85
CA ILE A 92 -19.02 -2.26 -12.42
C ILE A 92 -19.62 -2.93 -13.66
N ASN A 93 -19.61 -4.26 -13.69
CA ASN A 93 -20.09 -5.07 -14.80
C ASN A 93 -20.92 -6.26 -14.26
N PRO A 94 -21.60 -7.04 -15.13
CA PRO A 94 -22.46 -8.14 -14.68
C PRO A 94 -21.69 -9.22 -13.89
N GLU A 95 -20.40 -9.37 -14.18
CA GLU A 95 -19.56 -10.36 -13.51
C GLU A 95 -19.16 -9.92 -12.08
N SER A 96 -19.25 -8.62 -11.76
CA SER A 96 -19.08 -8.09 -10.40
C SER A 96 -20.08 -8.67 -9.39
N LEU A 97 -21.21 -9.23 -9.86
CA LEU A 97 -22.27 -9.77 -9.02
C LEU A 97 -22.16 -11.26 -8.67
N GLN A 98 -21.30 -12.04 -9.34
CA GLN A 98 -21.22 -13.48 -9.09
C GLN A 98 -19.90 -13.85 -8.40
N ASN A 99 -19.96 -14.82 -7.47
CA ASN A 99 -18.77 -15.48 -6.94
C ASN A 99 -18.27 -16.51 -7.98
N TRP A 100 -17.48 -16.06 -8.95
CA TRP A 100 -16.99 -16.94 -10.02
C TRP A 100 -15.92 -17.91 -9.50
N THR A 101 -16.18 -19.21 -9.70
CA THR A 101 -15.12 -20.23 -9.76
C THR A 101 -14.62 -20.31 -11.20
N PRO A 102 -13.30 -20.29 -11.45
CA PRO A 102 -12.78 -20.29 -12.81
C PRO A 102 -13.16 -21.60 -13.49
N GLN A 103 -13.70 -21.54 -14.70
CA GLN A 103 -14.12 -22.72 -15.48
C GLN A 103 -13.10 -23.05 -16.56
N ALA A 104 -12.38 -22.03 -17.04
CA ALA A 104 -11.31 -22.15 -18.02
C ALA A 104 -10.03 -21.44 -17.53
N LEU A 105 -8.89 -21.75 -18.18
CA LEU A 105 -7.61 -21.12 -17.86
C LEU A 105 -7.60 -19.61 -18.11
N GLU A 106 -8.36 -19.14 -19.11
CA GLU A 106 -8.55 -17.72 -19.42
C GLU A 106 -9.25 -16.92 -18.30
N ASP A 107 -9.95 -17.60 -17.39
CA ASP A 107 -10.62 -16.95 -16.25
C ASP A 107 -9.64 -16.65 -15.10
N LEU A 108 -8.50 -17.36 -15.05
CA LEU A 108 -7.56 -17.30 -13.92
C LEU A 108 -7.01 -15.90 -13.63
N PRO A 109 -6.63 -15.07 -14.63
CA PRO A 109 -6.14 -13.72 -14.38
C PRO A 109 -7.19 -12.84 -13.69
N TRP A 110 -8.42 -12.85 -14.20
CA TRP A 110 -9.53 -12.08 -13.64
C TRP A 110 -9.97 -12.61 -12.27
N HIS A 111 -9.98 -13.93 -12.11
CA HIS A 111 -10.23 -14.59 -10.83
C HIS A 111 -9.24 -14.12 -9.76
N PHE A 112 -7.94 -14.18 -10.07
CA PHE A 112 -6.87 -13.73 -9.18
C PHE A 112 -7.05 -12.25 -8.83
N MET A 113 -7.16 -11.37 -9.83
CA MET A 113 -7.26 -9.92 -9.61
C MET A 113 -8.48 -9.54 -8.76
N ARG A 114 -9.67 -10.05 -9.08
CA ARG A 114 -10.91 -9.74 -8.33
C ARG A 114 -10.83 -10.24 -6.89
N LYS A 115 -10.34 -11.46 -6.66
CA LYS A 115 -10.19 -12.00 -5.31
C LYS A 115 -9.13 -11.27 -4.49
N VAL A 116 -8.01 -10.87 -5.10
CA VAL A 116 -6.98 -10.07 -4.41
C VAL A 116 -7.55 -8.71 -3.99
N ILE A 117 -8.26 -8.02 -4.89
CA ILE A 117 -8.90 -6.72 -4.58
C ILE A 117 -9.91 -6.86 -3.45
N ALA A 118 -10.70 -7.94 -3.46
CA ALA A 118 -11.66 -8.29 -2.41
C ALA A 118 -11.01 -8.84 -1.12
N LEU A 119 -9.67 -8.82 -1.01
CA LEU A 119 -8.91 -9.31 0.14
C LEU A 119 -9.20 -10.77 0.51
N ASN A 120 -9.48 -11.60 -0.49
CA ASN A 120 -9.81 -12.99 -0.31
C ASN A 120 -8.55 -13.86 -0.22
N GLY A 121 -8.34 -14.53 0.92
CA GLY A 121 -7.19 -15.41 1.16
C GLY A 121 -7.03 -16.56 0.15
N THR A 122 -8.09 -16.93 -0.57
CA THR A 122 -8.07 -17.97 -1.62
C THR A 122 -7.66 -17.45 -3.01
N ALA A 123 -7.26 -16.18 -3.15
CA ALA A 123 -6.98 -15.58 -4.45
C ALA A 123 -5.90 -16.29 -5.27
N ARG A 124 -4.95 -16.98 -4.62
CA ARG A 124 -3.86 -17.72 -5.27
C ARG A 124 -4.27 -19.13 -5.72
N ASN A 125 -5.52 -19.53 -5.54
CA ASN A 125 -6.00 -20.82 -6.03
C ASN A 125 -6.26 -20.75 -7.54
N THR A 126 -5.67 -21.68 -8.30
CA THR A 126 -5.84 -21.81 -9.75
C THR A 126 -6.57 -23.09 -10.17
N SER A 127 -7.22 -23.79 -9.23
CA SER A 127 -8.05 -24.94 -9.57
C SER A 127 -9.32 -24.52 -10.28
N LEU A 128 -9.64 -25.22 -11.37
CA LEU A 128 -10.88 -25.02 -12.11
C LEU A 128 -12.04 -25.71 -11.37
N GLY A 129 -13.16 -25.00 -11.23
CA GLY A 129 -14.36 -25.52 -10.57
C GLY A 129 -14.97 -26.67 -11.38
N GLN A 130 -15.24 -27.81 -10.75
CA GLN A 130 -16.14 -28.80 -11.34
C GLN A 130 -17.55 -28.21 -11.34
N GLY A 131 -18.24 -28.23 -12.48
CA GLY A 131 -19.68 -28.00 -12.50
C GLY A 131 -20.33 -28.87 -11.43
N ALA A 132 -21.11 -28.27 -10.54
CA ALA A 132 -21.82 -28.99 -9.49
C ALA A 132 -22.52 -30.21 -10.13
N PRO A 133 -22.37 -31.45 -9.58
CA PRO A 133 -23.21 -32.54 -10.02
C PRO A 133 -24.64 -32.11 -9.69
N GLY A 134 -25.41 -31.84 -10.74
CA GLY A 134 -26.67 -31.13 -10.64
C GLY A 134 -27.64 -31.77 -9.66
N ASP A 135 -28.51 -30.92 -9.14
CA ASP A 135 -29.78 -31.26 -8.53
C ASP A 135 -30.47 -32.41 -9.30
N GLN A 136 -30.29 -33.64 -8.83
CA GLN A 136 -31.30 -34.67 -9.00
C GLN A 136 -32.14 -34.69 -7.74
N ALA A 137 -33.23 -33.95 -7.83
CA ALA A 137 -34.40 -34.15 -7.00
C ALA A 137 -34.78 -35.64 -6.95
N SER A 138 -34.99 -36.13 -5.74
CA SER A 138 -35.94 -37.18 -5.36
C SER A 138 -36.11 -38.40 -6.29
N SER A 139 -35.64 -39.56 -5.83
CA SER A 139 -36.47 -40.77 -5.89
C SER A 139 -36.01 -41.79 -4.84
N GLU A 140 -36.98 -42.24 -4.07
CA GLU A 140 -36.90 -43.19 -2.97
C GLU A 140 -36.46 -44.61 -3.39
N GLU A 141 -35.96 -45.31 -2.39
CA GLU A 141 -35.81 -46.76 -2.16
C GLU A 141 -36.17 -47.76 -3.27
N ASN A 142 -35.26 -48.71 -3.52
CA ASN A 142 -35.57 -50.13 -3.36
C ASN A 142 -34.32 -51.00 -3.22
N GLY A 143 -34.35 -51.89 -2.22
CA GLY A 143 -33.26 -52.82 -1.89
C GLY A 143 -33.12 -54.00 -2.85
N GLY A 144 -31.92 -54.56 -2.89
CA GLY A 144 -31.62 -55.83 -3.54
C GLY A 144 -30.15 -56.24 -3.33
N GLN A 145 -29.92 -57.27 -2.51
CA GLN A 145 -28.64 -57.96 -2.33
C GLN A 145 -28.16 -58.61 -3.64
N GLY A 146 -26.85 -58.55 -3.92
CA GLY A 146 -26.24 -59.38 -4.96
C GLY A 146 -24.76 -59.07 -5.24
N ASN A 147 -23.89 -59.89 -4.66
CA ASN A 147 -22.52 -60.29 -5.05
C ASN A 147 -21.80 -59.59 -6.24
N GLY A 148 -20.51 -59.30 -5.98
CA GLY A 148 -19.43 -59.78 -6.84
C GLY A 148 -18.81 -58.79 -7.84
N SER A 149 -17.56 -58.45 -7.58
CA SER A 149 -16.52 -58.02 -8.54
C SER A 149 -16.82 -56.83 -9.46
N ASN A 150 -16.25 -55.67 -9.13
CA ASN A 150 -15.23 -55.05 -9.98
C ASN A 150 -14.46 -53.97 -9.21
N VAL A 151 -13.31 -54.40 -8.71
CA VAL A 151 -12.19 -53.59 -8.26
C VAL A 151 -11.59 -52.92 -9.50
N LEU A 152 -11.43 -51.59 -9.45
CA LEU A 152 -10.70 -50.72 -10.40
C LEU A 152 -11.38 -50.41 -11.74
N HIS A 153 -12.33 -49.47 -11.71
CA HIS A 153 -12.37 -48.45 -12.77
C HIS A 153 -11.62 -47.22 -12.26
N HIS A 154 -10.28 -47.23 -12.40
CA HIS A 154 -9.55 -45.99 -12.57
C HIS A 154 -9.96 -45.42 -13.93
N SER A 155 -11.06 -44.67 -13.96
CA SER A 155 -11.14 -43.59 -14.94
C SER A 155 -9.96 -42.69 -14.61
N ASN A 156 -8.97 -42.62 -15.50
CA ASN A 156 -8.12 -41.44 -15.63
C ASN A 156 -9.07 -40.26 -15.78
N MET A 157 -9.47 -39.66 -14.66
CA MET A 157 -10.02 -38.32 -14.62
C MET A 157 -8.88 -37.45 -15.15
N ASP A 158 -9.14 -36.80 -16.28
CA ASP A 158 -8.24 -35.88 -16.97
C ASP A 158 -7.31 -35.17 -16.00
N ALA A 159 -6.01 -35.16 -16.32
CA ALA A 159 -5.04 -34.33 -15.66
C ALA A 159 -5.64 -32.92 -15.56
N ARG A 160 -5.94 -32.46 -14.35
CA ARG A 160 -6.46 -31.11 -14.11
C ARG A 160 -5.51 -30.16 -14.82
N VAL A 161 -5.97 -29.54 -15.91
CA VAL A 161 -5.18 -28.54 -16.59
C VAL A 161 -5.20 -27.32 -15.67
N SER A 162 -4.17 -27.19 -14.85
CA SER A 162 -4.00 -26.11 -13.88
C SER A 162 -2.64 -25.48 -14.12
N LEU A 163 -2.57 -24.16 -13.99
CA LEU A 163 -1.32 -23.40 -14.08
C LEU A 163 -0.77 -23.11 -12.68
N HIS A 164 0.54 -23.01 -12.56
CA HIS A 164 1.15 -22.62 -11.29
C HIS A 164 0.76 -21.16 -10.96
N PRO A 165 0.30 -20.84 -9.74
CA PRO A 165 -0.22 -19.50 -9.45
C PRO A 165 0.78 -18.36 -9.62
N LEU A 166 2.08 -18.64 -9.45
CA LEU A 166 3.12 -17.63 -9.72
C LEU A 166 3.28 -17.29 -11.20
N ASP A 167 2.98 -18.22 -12.12
CA ASP A 167 3.01 -17.93 -13.55
C ASP A 167 1.83 -17.02 -13.92
N VAL A 168 0.65 -17.27 -13.35
CA VAL A 168 -0.52 -16.37 -13.47
C VAL A 168 -0.19 -14.99 -12.90
N LEU A 169 0.42 -14.91 -11.73
CA LEU A 169 0.86 -13.64 -11.13
C LEU A 169 1.84 -12.89 -12.04
N CYS A 170 2.86 -13.57 -12.57
CA CYS A 170 3.84 -12.96 -13.47
C CYS A 170 3.18 -12.44 -14.75
N ALA A 171 2.27 -13.22 -15.35
CA ALA A 171 1.51 -12.83 -16.54
C ALA A 171 0.61 -11.62 -16.28
N VAL A 172 -0.13 -11.62 -15.16
CA VAL A 172 -0.98 -10.50 -14.73
C VAL A 172 -0.17 -9.23 -14.57
N LEU A 173 0.95 -9.28 -13.84
CA LEU A 173 1.79 -8.11 -13.61
C LEU A 173 2.38 -7.59 -14.93
N LEU A 174 2.84 -8.48 -15.81
CA LEU A 174 3.37 -8.10 -17.12
C LEU A 174 2.32 -7.39 -17.99
N CYS A 175 1.07 -7.82 -17.92
CA CYS A 175 -0.03 -7.28 -18.70
C CYS A 175 -0.74 -6.10 -18.02
N SER A 176 -0.32 -5.68 -16.83
CA SER A 176 -0.90 -4.58 -16.07
C SER A 176 -0.08 -3.29 -16.22
N ASP A 177 -0.73 -2.14 -16.15
CA ASP A 177 -0.04 -0.85 -16.02
C ASP A 177 0.55 -0.69 -14.61
N SER A 178 1.44 0.30 -14.44
CA SER A 178 2.15 0.50 -13.17
C SER A 178 1.23 0.86 -12.00
N PHE A 179 0.03 1.41 -12.25
CA PHE A 179 -0.92 1.77 -11.19
C PHE A 179 -1.71 0.55 -10.74
N LEU A 180 -2.12 -0.31 -11.67
CA LEU A 180 -2.74 -1.59 -11.34
C LEU A 180 -1.75 -2.53 -10.63
N GLN A 181 -0.50 -2.59 -11.07
CA GLN A 181 0.54 -3.35 -10.36
C GLN A 181 0.68 -2.88 -8.90
N GLN A 182 0.67 -1.57 -8.67
CA GLN A 182 0.72 -0.99 -7.33
C GLN A 182 -0.49 -1.40 -6.48
N GLU A 183 -1.70 -1.36 -7.05
CA GLU A 183 -2.92 -1.79 -6.34
C GLU A 183 -2.87 -3.30 -6.00
N ILE A 184 -2.48 -4.15 -6.96
CA ILE A 184 -2.35 -5.60 -6.76
C ILE A 184 -1.38 -5.89 -5.62
N LEU A 185 -0.18 -5.30 -5.64
CA LEU A 185 0.83 -5.54 -4.59
C LEU A 185 0.40 -5.01 -3.22
N SER A 186 -0.29 -3.86 -3.19
CA SER A 186 -0.88 -3.31 -1.96
C SER A 186 -1.90 -4.28 -1.35
N LYS A 187 -2.83 -4.80 -2.16
CA LYS A 187 -3.86 -5.75 -1.72
C LYS A 187 -3.30 -7.14 -1.37
N MET A 188 -2.31 -7.62 -2.13
CA MET A 188 -1.56 -8.83 -1.77
C MET A 188 -0.86 -8.68 -0.41
N SER A 189 -0.33 -7.50 -0.11
CA SER A 189 0.26 -7.21 1.20
C SER A 189 -0.80 -7.31 2.29
N MET A 190 -1.97 -6.70 2.09
CA MET A 190 -3.09 -6.81 3.05
C MET A 190 -3.52 -8.27 3.29
N CYS A 191 -3.45 -9.13 2.26
CA CYS A 191 -3.68 -10.57 2.35
C CYS A 191 -2.54 -11.38 3.01
N GLN A 192 -1.47 -10.71 3.44
CA GLN A 192 -0.24 -11.33 3.96
C GLN A 192 0.46 -12.27 2.98
N PHE A 193 0.30 -12.04 1.67
CA PHE A 193 1.03 -12.81 0.67
C PHE A 193 2.45 -12.26 0.50
N ALA A 194 3.38 -13.14 0.16
CA ALA A 194 4.68 -12.71 -0.33
C ALA A 194 4.52 -11.93 -1.63
N LEU A 195 5.27 -10.83 -1.74
CA LEU A 195 5.18 -9.90 -2.84
C LEU A 195 6.33 -10.12 -3.83
N PRO A 196 6.10 -9.98 -5.14
CA PRO A 196 7.18 -10.06 -6.12
C PRO A 196 8.08 -8.82 -5.99
N LEU A 197 9.33 -9.02 -5.55
CA LEU A 197 10.34 -7.98 -5.47
C LEU A 197 11.04 -7.78 -6.82
N LEU A 198 11.47 -8.89 -7.44
CA LEU A 198 12.18 -8.90 -8.72
C LEU A 198 11.50 -9.89 -9.66
N LEU A 199 10.92 -9.39 -10.75
CA LEU A 199 10.36 -10.22 -11.80
C LEU A 199 11.48 -10.91 -12.59
N PRO A 200 11.27 -12.15 -13.04
CA PRO A 200 12.21 -12.83 -13.92
C PRO A 200 12.35 -12.07 -15.25
N ALA A 201 13.36 -12.44 -16.03
CA ALA A 201 13.64 -11.85 -17.34
C ALA A 201 12.57 -12.27 -18.37
N LEU A 202 11.37 -11.68 -18.26
CA LEU A 202 10.20 -11.95 -19.10
C LEU A 202 10.24 -11.11 -20.38
N ASP A 203 10.06 -9.79 -20.23
CA ASP A 203 10.13 -8.81 -21.33
C ASP A 203 11.54 -8.23 -21.50
N THR A 204 12.28 -8.14 -20.40
CA THR A 204 13.58 -7.47 -20.33
C THR A 204 14.69 -8.52 -20.18
N PRO A 205 15.87 -8.31 -20.76
CA PRO A 205 16.95 -9.30 -20.70
C PRO A 205 17.50 -9.52 -19.28
N LYS A 206 17.24 -8.60 -18.33
CA LYS A 206 17.85 -8.59 -16.99
C LYS A 206 16.85 -8.57 -15.82
N GLY A 207 15.55 -8.79 -16.09
CA GLY A 207 14.50 -8.72 -15.08
C GLY A 207 14.15 -7.29 -14.65
N THR A 208 13.11 -7.16 -13.82
CA THR A 208 12.57 -5.86 -13.38
C THR A 208 12.29 -5.86 -11.89
N LEU A 209 12.94 -4.96 -11.14
CA LEU A 209 12.68 -4.75 -9.72
C LEU A 209 11.44 -3.85 -9.56
N LEU A 210 10.46 -4.32 -8.79
CA LEU A 210 9.16 -3.66 -8.61
C LEU A 210 9.21 -2.68 -7.43
N LEU A 211 9.81 -1.51 -7.64
CA LEU A 211 9.90 -0.45 -6.62
C LEU A 211 8.65 0.43 -6.61
N TRP A 212 8.18 0.88 -7.77
CA TRP A 212 6.98 1.70 -7.93
C TRP A 212 5.75 1.00 -7.33
N ALA A 213 5.58 -0.28 -7.64
CA ALA A 213 4.43 -1.05 -7.18
C ALA A 213 4.39 -1.23 -5.65
N MET A 214 5.51 -1.06 -4.95
CA MET A 214 5.61 -1.15 -3.50
C MET A 214 5.43 0.20 -2.76
N ARG A 215 5.44 1.34 -3.47
CA ARG A 215 5.46 2.68 -2.83
C ARG A 215 4.26 2.99 -1.95
N ASP A 216 3.08 2.46 -2.28
CA ASP A 216 1.84 2.69 -1.52
C ASP A 216 1.72 1.77 -0.29
N ILE A 217 2.68 0.85 -0.08
CA ILE A 217 2.63 -0.12 1.02
C ILE A 217 3.17 0.49 2.30
N VAL A 218 2.26 0.66 3.25
CA VAL A 218 2.53 1.12 4.61
C VAL A 218 2.20 0.00 5.59
N ARG A 219 3.04 -0.19 6.60
CA ARG A 219 2.79 -1.16 7.67
C ARG A 219 2.84 -0.51 9.03
N LYS A 220 2.02 -1.03 9.92
CA LYS A 220 1.97 -0.68 11.33
C LYS A 220 2.45 -1.86 12.16
N TRP A 221 3.36 -1.61 13.10
CA TRP A 221 3.89 -2.62 14.01
C TRP A 221 4.29 -2.02 15.35
N ARG A 222 4.58 -2.88 16.34
CA ARG A 222 5.03 -2.48 17.66
C ARG A 222 6.40 -3.10 17.94
N PRO A 223 7.50 -2.33 17.83
CA PRO A 223 8.81 -2.83 18.25
C PRO A 223 8.85 -3.03 19.76
N HIS A 224 9.73 -3.91 20.24
CA HIS A 224 9.88 -4.18 21.68
C HIS A 224 10.26 -2.93 22.47
N SER A 225 11.01 -2.01 21.85
CA SER A 225 11.33 -0.68 22.42
C SER A 225 10.11 0.17 22.79
N LEU A 226 8.93 -0.13 22.21
CA LEU A 226 7.66 0.57 22.48
C LEU A 226 6.63 -0.32 23.20
N ALA A 227 7.00 -1.52 23.65
CA ALA A 227 6.09 -2.45 24.34
C ALA A 227 5.46 -1.84 25.59
N GLU A 228 6.28 -1.24 26.47
CA GLU A 228 5.81 -0.62 27.72
C GLU A 228 4.88 0.58 27.50
N SER A 229 5.17 1.39 26.49
CA SER A 229 4.38 2.59 26.15
C SER A 229 3.12 2.28 25.34
N ARG A 230 2.94 1.01 24.93
CA ARG A 230 1.93 0.56 23.96
C ARG A 230 1.91 1.37 22.66
N GLY A 231 3.05 1.98 22.31
CA GLY A 231 3.23 2.74 21.08
C GLY A 231 3.17 1.83 19.85
N PHE A 232 3.11 2.45 18.66
CA PHE A 232 3.24 1.76 17.39
C PHE A 232 4.01 2.63 16.41
N ARG A 233 4.68 2.01 15.44
CA ARG A 233 5.26 2.68 14.27
C ARG A 233 4.39 2.39 13.07
N GLU A 234 4.19 3.39 12.21
CA GLU A 234 3.50 3.25 10.94
C GLU A 234 4.33 3.90 9.82
N GLU A 235 5.04 3.09 9.05
CA GLU A 235 6.01 3.58 8.06
C GLU A 235 5.84 2.90 6.69
N SER A 236 6.35 3.56 5.65
CA SER A 236 6.41 3.01 4.29
C SER A 236 7.53 1.98 4.20
N LEU A 237 7.21 0.78 3.72
CA LEU A 237 8.20 -0.30 3.58
C LEU A 237 9.33 0.04 2.59
N VAL A 238 9.07 0.96 1.66
CA VAL A 238 10.08 1.40 0.69
C VAL A 238 11.16 2.27 1.34
N LEU A 239 10.80 3.06 2.35
CA LEU A 239 11.68 4.03 3.01
C LEU A 239 12.33 3.47 4.28
N THR A 240 11.64 2.59 5.01
CA THR A 240 12.14 1.97 6.24
C THR A 240 13.33 1.05 5.94
N LYS A 241 14.40 1.20 6.72
CA LYS A 241 15.55 0.30 6.66
C LYS A 241 15.25 -0.95 7.49
N ILE A 242 15.31 -2.11 6.87
CA ILE A 242 14.98 -3.40 7.50
C ILE A 242 16.08 -4.41 7.16
N PRO A 243 16.58 -5.20 8.13
CA PRO A 243 17.51 -6.28 7.83
C PRO A 243 16.84 -7.31 6.92
N THR A 244 17.53 -7.66 5.83
CA THR A 244 17.00 -8.58 4.81
C THR A 244 17.76 -9.90 4.85
N VAL A 245 17.02 -11.00 5.01
CA VAL A 245 17.55 -12.36 4.99
C VAL A 245 17.01 -13.08 3.77
N SER A 246 17.91 -13.62 2.95
CA SER A 246 17.54 -14.21 1.67
C SER A 246 17.69 -15.71 1.67
N PHE A 247 16.68 -16.42 1.14
CA PHE A 247 16.69 -17.86 1.04
C PHE A 247 16.75 -18.27 -0.42
N VAL A 248 17.74 -19.11 -0.75
CA VAL A 248 18.01 -19.58 -2.11
C VAL A 248 18.14 -21.10 -2.12
N ARG A 249 17.95 -21.70 -3.30
CA ARG A 249 18.08 -23.14 -3.49
C ARG A 249 19.23 -23.40 -4.45
N MET A 250 20.02 -24.42 -4.14
CA MET A 250 21.09 -24.90 -5.01
C MET A 250 20.84 -26.38 -5.36
N GLY A 251 20.65 -26.68 -6.65
CA GLY A 251 20.40 -28.02 -7.15
C GLY A 251 19.01 -28.60 -6.84
N SER A 252 18.89 -29.93 -6.93
CA SER A 252 17.66 -30.65 -6.62
C SER A 252 17.48 -30.83 -5.11
N CYS A 253 16.36 -30.35 -4.56
CA CYS A 253 16.03 -30.54 -3.16
C CYS A 253 14.67 -31.24 -3.01
N SER A 254 14.64 -32.35 -2.28
CA SER A 254 13.43 -33.03 -1.84
C SER A 254 12.65 -32.23 -0.80
N PHE A 255 13.27 -31.25 -0.14
CA PHE A 255 12.64 -30.37 0.85
C PHE A 255 12.10 -29.06 0.25
N SER A 256 10.94 -28.61 0.71
CA SER A 256 10.30 -27.37 0.23
C SER A 256 10.81 -26.16 0.99
N LYS A 257 11.67 -25.38 0.34
CA LYS A 257 12.18 -24.09 0.86
C LYS A 257 11.06 -23.13 1.25
N SER A 258 10.05 -22.96 0.40
CA SER A 258 8.94 -22.04 0.69
C SER A 258 8.07 -22.50 1.87
N LYS A 259 7.94 -23.81 2.09
CA LYS A 259 7.26 -24.33 3.28
C LYS A 259 8.04 -23.98 4.55
N LEU A 260 9.36 -24.12 4.52
CA LEU A 260 10.21 -23.69 5.63
C LEU A 260 10.03 -22.21 5.94
N LEU A 261 10.01 -21.38 4.91
CA LEU A 261 9.86 -19.93 5.06
C LEU A 261 8.53 -19.55 5.70
N ASN A 262 7.43 -20.21 5.31
CA ASN A 262 6.13 -20.00 5.94
C ASN A 262 6.18 -20.38 7.43
N GLU A 263 6.88 -21.46 7.77
CA GLU A 263 7.08 -21.88 9.16
C GLU A 263 7.96 -20.90 9.95
N VAL A 264 8.95 -20.26 9.32
CA VAL A 264 9.80 -19.23 9.96
C VAL A 264 9.01 -17.96 10.25
N LEU A 265 8.10 -17.57 9.35
CA LEU A 265 7.33 -16.32 9.48
C LEU A 265 6.04 -16.49 10.30
N SER A 266 5.63 -17.73 10.56
CA SER A 266 4.40 -18.06 11.27
C SER A 266 4.67 -18.23 12.77
N PRO A 267 3.92 -17.55 13.66
CA PRO A 267 3.93 -17.87 15.09
C PRO A 267 3.49 -19.32 15.31
N SER A 268 3.99 -19.97 16.38
CA SER A 268 3.79 -21.40 16.67
C SER A 268 2.32 -21.87 16.81
N GLN A 269 1.35 -20.94 16.85
CA GLN A 269 -0.07 -21.22 17.01
C GLN A 269 -0.94 -20.93 15.75
N GLN A 270 -0.36 -20.36 14.68
CA GLN A 270 -1.10 -20.01 13.45
C GLN A 270 -0.25 -20.27 12.22
N HIS A 271 -0.71 -21.11 11.28
CA HIS A 271 -0.01 -21.38 10.03
C HIS A 271 -0.50 -20.43 8.92
N ASN A 272 0.35 -19.49 8.51
CA ASN A 272 0.04 -18.56 7.44
C ASN A 272 0.90 -18.87 6.20
N ASP A 273 0.24 -19.04 5.05
CA ASP A 273 0.92 -19.34 3.79
C ASP A 273 1.40 -18.08 3.08
N PHE A 274 2.47 -17.45 3.55
CA PHE A 274 3.06 -16.27 2.90
C PHE A 274 3.53 -16.59 1.47
N PHE A 275 4.41 -17.58 1.34
CA PHE A 275 4.98 -18.06 0.08
C PHE A 275 4.25 -19.30 -0.43
N ILE A 276 4.05 -19.38 -1.75
CA ILE A 276 3.44 -20.57 -2.36
C ILE A 276 4.37 -21.77 -2.23
N HIS A 277 3.88 -22.90 -1.71
CA HIS A 277 4.63 -24.15 -1.61
C HIS A 277 3.89 -25.33 -2.24
N ARG A 278 4.64 -26.41 -2.49
CA ARG A 278 4.15 -27.60 -3.22
C ARG A 278 2.96 -28.34 -2.61
N ASP A 279 2.64 -28.11 -1.33
CA ASP A 279 1.50 -28.79 -0.69
C ASP A 279 0.24 -27.92 -0.76
N MET A 280 0.34 -26.69 -1.28
CA MET A 280 -0.82 -25.86 -1.59
C MET A 280 -1.47 -26.31 -2.89
N GLU A 281 -2.73 -25.95 -3.06
CA GLU A 281 -3.47 -26.19 -4.29
C GLU A 281 -2.76 -25.56 -5.50
N SER A 282 -2.53 -26.38 -6.53
CA SER A 282 -1.75 -26.04 -7.72
C SER A 282 -0.29 -25.60 -7.49
N GLY A 283 0.22 -25.67 -6.25
CA GLY A 283 1.62 -25.30 -5.94
C GLY A 283 2.64 -26.37 -6.35
N ASN A 284 2.19 -27.58 -6.64
CA ASN A 284 3.00 -28.68 -7.19
C ASN A 284 3.11 -28.66 -8.72
N VAL A 285 2.33 -27.82 -9.40
CA VAL A 285 2.41 -27.65 -10.85
C VAL A 285 3.80 -27.09 -11.22
N PRO A 286 4.47 -27.62 -12.24
CA PRO A 286 5.73 -27.05 -12.71
C PRO A 286 5.56 -25.58 -13.10
N ARG A 287 6.57 -24.75 -12.80
CA ARG A 287 6.58 -23.35 -13.23
C ARG A 287 7.07 -23.26 -14.66
N GLU A 288 6.44 -22.40 -15.46
CA GLU A 288 6.84 -22.15 -16.84
C GLU A 288 7.67 -20.87 -16.97
N ILE A 289 7.28 -19.80 -16.26
CA ILE A 289 7.91 -18.47 -16.41
C ILE A 289 8.38 -17.87 -15.09
N ALA A 290 7.89 -18.36 -13.95
CA ALA A 290 8.17 -17.80 -12.63
C ALA A 290 9.51 -18.25 -12.00
N ASP A 291 10.28 -19.11 -12.66
CA ASP A 291 11.66 -19.38 -12.23
C ASP A 291 12.54 -18.14 -12.45
N GLY A 292 13.31 -17.76 -11.43
CA GLY A 292 14.03 -16.48 -11.36
C GLY A 292 13.25 -15.36 -10.66
N LEU A 293 11.98 -15.56 -10.29
CA LEU A 293 11.23 -14.63 -9.45
C LEU A 293 11.85 -14.53 -8.04
N VAL A 294 12.07 -13.32 -7.55
CA VAL A 294 12.36 -13.09 -6.13
C VAL A 294 11.11 -12.55 -5.45
N GLU A 295 10.59 -13.28 -4.48
CA GLU A 295 9.52 -12.81 -3.60
C GLU A 295 10.10 -12.25 -2.30
N ILE A 296 9.39 -11.33 -1.66
CA ILE A 296 9.72 -10.75 -0.36
C ILE A 296 8.49 -10.78 0.56
N SER A 297 8.71 -11.07 1.84
CA SER A 297 7.72 -10.95 2.90
C SER A 297 8.38 -10.36 4.14
N TRP A 298 7.59 -9.83 5.08
CA TRP A 298 8.10 -9.21 6.29
C TRP A 298 7.47 -9.85 7.53
N TYR A 299 8.30 -10.04 8.55
CA TYR A 299 7.87 -10.26 9.91
C TYR A 299 7.81 -8.91 10.64
N PHE A 300 6.72 -8.69 11.38
CA PHE A 300 6.51 -7.50 12.21
C PHE A 300 6.18 -7.91 13.65
N PRO A 301 6.89 -7.40 14.66
CA PRO A 301 6.59 -7.71 16.06
C PRO A 301 5.30 -7.03 16.55
N ALA A 302 4.64 -7.68 17.50
CA ALA A 302 3.45 -7.17 18.19
C ALA A 302 3.78 -6.48 19.52
N GLY A 303 5.04 -6.50 19.95
CA GLY A 303 5.51 -5.95 21.22
C GLY A 303 5.28 -6.90 22.40
N ASN A 304 5.16 -8.20 22.13
CA ASN A 304 5.03 -9.24 23.16
C ASN A 304 6.29 -10.10 23.16
N GLU A 305 7.14 -9.90 24.16
CA GLU A 305 8.43 -10.60 24.29
C GLU A 305 8.28 -12.13 24.34
N ASP A 306 7.16 -12.64 24.86
CA ASP A 306 6.94 -14.08 25.01
C ASP A 306 6.47 -14.79 23.73
N SER A 307 5.90 -14.05 22.77
CA SER A 307 5.32 -14.63 21.54
C SER A 307 5.96 -14.15 20.25
N ASP A 308 6.67 -13.01 20.28
CA ASP A 308 7.34 -12.48 19.11
C ASP A 308 8.59 -13.28 18.77
N LEU A 309 8.81 -13.53 17.47
CA LEU A 309 9.99 -14.23 16.96
C LEU A 309 11.25 -13.36 17.00
N PHE A 310 11.07 -12.06 16.75
CA PHE A 310 12.15 -11.08 16.66
C PHE A 310 11.70 -9.75 17.29
N PRO A 311 12.61 -8.99 17.93
CA PRO A 311 12.26 -7.73 18.61
C PRO A 311 12.01 -6.54 17.65
N GLU A 312 12.53 -6.64 16.42
CA GLU A 312 12.47 -5.65 15.35
C GLU A 312 12.05 -6.33 14.05
N PRO A 313 11.51 -5.60 13.05
CA PRO A 313 11.02 -6.19 11.82
C PRO A 313 12.14 -6.85 11.00
N VAL A 314 11.78 -7.91 10.26
CA VAL A 314 12.72 -8.68 9.41
C VAL A 314 12.12 -8.86 8.04
N ALA A 315 12.89 -8.54 7.00
CA ALA A 315 12.53 -8.86 5.62
C ALA A 315 13.10 -10.22 5.23
N VAL A 316 12.28 -11.08 4.64
CA VAL A 316 12.67 -12.41 4.17
C VAL A 316 12.42 -12.50 2.67
N THR A 317 13.45 -12.84 1.89
CA THR A 317 13.32 -13.04 0.45
C THR A 317 13.42 -14.51 0.05
N ASN A 318 12.78 -14.85 -1.06
CA ASN A 318 12.69 -16.19 -1.60
C ASN A 318 12.95 -16.18 -3.11
N LEU A 319 14.14 -16.63 -3.55
CA LEU A 319 14.42 -16.84 -4.97
C LEU A 319 13.76 -18.14 -5.48
N ARG A 320 12.93 -18.06 -6.51
CA ARG A 320 12.35 -19.22 -7.21
C ARG A 320 13.33 -19.75 -8.24
N GLY A 321 13.41 -21.07 -8.37
CA GLY A 321 14.37 -21.74 -9.24
C GLY A 321 15.73 -21.98 -8.57
N ASP A 322 16.69 -22.41 -9.38
CA ASP A 322 18.07 -22.74 -8.97
C ASP A 322 19.01 -21.55 -9.14
N ILE A 323 19.94 -21.35 -8.20
CA ILE A 323 20.94 -20.27 -8.28
C ILE A 323 21.90 -20.45 -9.46
N GLU A 324 22.16 -21.69 -9.89
CA GLU A 324 23.01 -21.97 -11.06
C GLU A 324 22.40 -21.41 -12.35
N SER A 325 21.06 -21.30 -12.42
CA SER A 325 20.32 -20.76 -13.56
C SER A 325 19.99 -19.27 -13.44
N HIS A 326 20.10 -18.68 -12.24
CA HIS A 326 19.64 -17.32 -11.92
C HIS A 326 20.70 -16.53 -11.16
N TRP A 327 21.92 -16.51 -11.71
CA TRP A 327 23.08 -15.91 -11.07
C TRP A 327 22.94 -14.39 -10.85
N LEU A 328 22.27 -13.67 -11.76
CA LEU A 328 22.05 -12.23 -11.62
C LEU A 328 21.18 -11.93 -10.39
N GLN A 329 20.08 -12.67 -10.21
CA GLN A 329 19.19 -12.53 -9.06
C GLN A 329 19.90 -12.96 -7.77
N PHE A 330 20.71 -14.01 -7.82
CA PHE A 330 21.53 -14.41 -6.68
C PHE A 330 22.54 -13.33 -6.29
N SER A 331 23.27 -12.76 -7.27
CA SER A 331 24.24 -11.67 -7.05
C SER A 331 23.56 -10.42 -6.45
N PHE A 332 22.36 -10.10 -6.91
CA PHE A 332 21.55 -9.04 -6.31
C PHE A 332 21.23 -9.34 -4.84
N LEU A 333 20.74 -10.55 -4.54
CA LEU A 333 20.43 -10.96 -3.16
C LEU A 333 21.66 -10.97 -2.26
N THR A 334 22.83 -11.40 -2.76
CA THR A 334 24.06 -11.37 -1.96
C THR A 334 24.46 -9.95 -1.58
N GLU A 335 24.27 -8.97 -2.46
CA GLU A 335 24.62 -7.58 -2.17
C GLU A 335 23.62 -6.90 -1.22
N VAL A 336 22.32 -7.17 -1.34
CA VAL A 336 21.31 -6.45 -0.52
C VAL A 336 21.05 -7.09 0.85
N SER A 337 21.40 -8.36 1.04
CA SER A 337 21.03 -9.10 2.25
C SER A 337 22.06 -8.99 3.37
N SER A 338 21.59 -9.00 4.61
CA SER A 338 22.45 -9.18 5.78
C SER A 338 23.00 -10.61 5.85
N ALA A 339 22.21 -11.59 5.40
CA ALA A 339 22.64 -12.98 5.27
C ALA A 339 21.88 -13.73 4.17
N VAL A 340 22.52 -14.75 3.60
CA VAL A 340 21.93 -15.65 2.60
C VAL A 340 21.95 -17.09 3.10
N PHE A 341 20.77 -17.71 3.17
CA PHE A 341 20.55 -19.11 3.50
C PHE A 341 20.44 -19.95 2.22
N ILE A 342 21.39 -20.84 2.00
CA ILE A 342 21.47 -21.72 0.84
C ILE A 342 20.93 -23.10 1.24
N VAL A 343 19.78 -23.46 0.69
CA VAL A 343 19.17 -24.78 0.87
C VAL A 343 19.73 -25.73 -0.19
N THR A 344 20.40 -26.80 0.24
CA THR A 344 20.99 -27.81 -0.65
C THR A 344 20.98 -29.20 -0.01
N GLU A 345 20.99 -30.24 -0.84
CA GLU A 345 21.12 -31.65 -0.40
C GLU A 345 22.52 -32.21 -0.64
N SER A 346 23.25 -31.65 -1.61
CA SER A 346 24.61 -32.04 -1.94
C SER A 346 25.36 -30.92 -2.64
N ILE A 347 26.67 -30.84 -2.44
CA ILE A 347 27.55 -29.90 -3.14
C ILE A 347 28.49 -30.70 -4.04
N ASN A 348 28.48 -30.40 -5.34
CA ASN A 348 29.42 -30.95 -6.32
C ASN A 348 30.59 -29.99 -6.61
N GLU A 349 31.57 -30.43 -7.40
CA GLU A 349 32.74 -29.60 -7.74
C GLU A 349 32.39 -28.28 -8.44
N ARG A 350 31.39 -28.28 -9.34
CA ARG A 350 30.96 -27.06 -10.05
C ARG A 350 30.35 -26.04 -9.08
N GLN A 351 29.48 -26.51 -8.20
CA GLN A 351 28.85 -25.72 -7.14
C GLN A 351 29.89 -25.20 -6.14
N TYR A 352 30.90 -26.01 -5.81
CA TYR A 352 32.03 -25.57 -4.99
C TYR A 352 32.79 -24.42 -5.65
N THR A 353 33.12 -24.51 -6.95
CA THR A 353 33.79 -23.42 -7.68
C THR A 353 32.95 -22.14 -7.69
N LEU A 354 31.64 -22.28 -7.93
CA LEU A 354 30.69 -21.18 -7.98
C LEU A 354 30.56 -20.49 -6.61
N LEU A 355 30.45 -21.24 -5.52
CA LEU A 355 30.45 -20.69 -4.15
C LEU A 355 31.80 -20.11 -3.75
N SER A 356 32.91 -20.69 -4.21
CA SER A 356 34.25 -20.18 -3.95
C SER A 356 34.50 -18.82 -4.60
N SER A 357 33.79 -18.50 -5.68
CA SER A 357 33.86 -17.18 -6.33
C SER A 357 33.32 -16.03 -5.47
N LEU A 358 32.56 -16.35 -4.41
CA LEU A 358 32.00 -15.39 -3.45
C LEU A 358 33.01 -14.95 -2.38
N GLN A 359 34.27 -15.38 -2.49
CA GLN A 359 35.34 -15.02 -1.56
C GLN A 359 35.48 -13.50 -1.45
N GLY A 360 35.48 -12.99 -0.21
CA GLY A 360 35.61 -11.56 0.08
C GLY A 360 34.28 -10.78 0.04
N SER A 361 33.16 -11.45 -0.21
CA SER A 361 31.83 -10.88 0.02
C SER A 361 31.65 -10.53 1.51
N ALA A 362 31.08 -9.35 1.79
CA ALA A 362 30.75 -8.92 3.15
C ALA A 362 29.55 -9.67 3.74
N THR A 363 28.82 -10.44 2.92
CA THR A 363 27.57 -11.09 3.28
C THR A 363 27.81 -12.40 3.99
N LYS A 364 27.02 -12.66 5.05
CA LYS A 364 27.09 -13.92 5.81
C LYS A 364 26.34 -15.02 5.07
N TYR A 365 26.98 -16.17 4.85
CA TYR A 365 26.37 -17.32 4.20
C TYR A 365 26.04 -18.40 5.23
N ASN A 366 24.82 -18.93 5.19
CA ASN A 366 24.37 -20.05 6.01
C ASN A 366 23.88 -21.17 5.11
N PHE A 367 24.14 -22.41 5.49
CA PHE A 367 23.74 -23.60 4.73
C PHE A 367 22.66 -24.37 5.50
N ILE A 368 21.59 -24.73 4.80
CA ILE A 368 20.55 -25.62 5.30
C ILE A 368 20.67 -26.93 4.53
N LEU A 369 21.09 -27.98 5.24
CA LEU A 369 21.39 -29.28 4.66
C LEU A 369 20.29 -30.29 4.97
N ASN A 370 19.78 -30.90 3.91
CA ASN A 370 18.88 -32.05 3.99
C ASN A 370 19.50 -33.20 3.20
N TYR A 371 20.25 -34.07 3.87
CA TYR A 371 21.04 -35.09 3.18
C TYR A 371 20.18 -36.11 2.43
N GLU A 372 20.51 -36.34 1.16
CA GLU A 372 20.11 -37.55 0.44
C GLU A 372 20.95 -38.73 0.96
N SER A 373 20.34 -39.91 1.16
CA SER A 373 21.02 -41.07 1.74
C SER A 373 22.28 -41.43 0.94
N GLY A 374 23.47 -41.21 1.51
CA GLY A 374 24.77 -41.59 0.94
C GLY A 374 25.71 -40.44 0.52
N LYS A 375 25.25 -39.19 0.42
CA LYS A 375 26.09 -38.04 -0.04
C LYS A 375 26.62 -37.11 1.07
N ARG A 376 26.45 -37.50 2.34
CA ARG A 376 26.83 -36.69 3.52
C ARG A 376 28.33 -36.41 3.61
N SER A 377 29.17 -37.44 3.39
CA SER A 377 30.62 -37.32 3.54
C SER A 377 31.27 -36.40 2.50
N GLU A 378 30.83 -36.50 1.25
CA GLU A 378 31.33 -35.67 0.14
C GLU A 378 30.94 -34.20 0.32
N THR A 379 29.67 -33.95 0.65
CA THR A 379 29.17 -32.60 0.92
C THR A 379 29.89 -31.94 2.10
N GLN A 380 30.14 -32.70 3.17
CA GLN A 380 30.89 -32.21 4.32
C GLN A 380 32.35 -31.87 3.97
N GLU A 381 32.98 -32.62 3.07
CA GLU A 381 34.33 -32.34 2.60
C GLU A 381 34.39 -31.00 1.85
N PHE A 382 33.44 -30.75 0.94
CA PHE A 382 33.35 -29.47 0.24
C PHE A 382 33.01 -28.30 1.18
N LEU A 383 32.15 -28.49 2.18
CA LEU A 383 31.86 -27.47 3.18
C LEU A 383 33.08 -27.13 4.04
N ASN A 384 33.88 -28.14 4.43
CA ASN A 384 35.12 -27.91 5.15
C ASN A 384 36.14 -27.13 4.31
N LYS A 385 36.16 -27.35 2.98
CA LYS A 385 36.97 -26.56 2.03
C LYS A 385 36.43 -25.13 1.85
N LEU A 386 35.12 -24.92 1.91
CA LEU A 386 34.47 -23.60 1.81
C LEU A 386 34.53 -22.80 3.11
N ALA A 387 34.66 -23.46 4.26
CA ALA A 387 34.70 -22.81 5.56
C ALA A 387 35.71 -21.65 5.67
N PRO A 388 36.99 -21.81 5.26
CA PRO A 388 37.93 -20.68 5.27
C PRO A 388 37.65 -19.62 4.19
N VAL A 389 36.94 -19.97 3.12
CA VAL A 389 36.66 -19.08 1.98
C VAL A 389 35.51 -18.11 2.29
N LEU A 390 34.47 -18.63 2.94
CA LEU A 390 33.24 -17.89 3.29
C LEU A 390 33.15 -17.56 4.79
N ASN A 391 34.23 -17.77 5.55
CA ASN A 391 34.29 -17.60 7.01
C ASN A 391 33.19 -18.37 7.76
N LEU A 392 32.89 -19.60 7.33
CA LEU A 392 31.88 -20.43 7.96
C LEU A 392 32.39 -21.00 9.29
N SER A 393 31.47 -21.15 10.21
CA SER A 393 31.65 -21.87 11.48
C SER A 393 30.50 -22.84 11.68
N LYS A 394 30.58 -23.73 12.68
CA LYS A 394 29.57 -24.80 12.87
C LYS A 394 28.12 -24.29 12.99
N GLN A 395 27.94 -23.09 13.54
CA GLN A 395 26.65 -22.40 13.68
C GLN A 395 26.05 -21.93 12.34
N HIS A 396 26.84 -21.84 11.27
CA HIS A 396 26.38 -21.46 9.93
C HIS A 396 25.87 -22.65 9.11
N VAL A 397 25.95 -23.87 9.64
CA VAL A 397 25.49 -25.09 8.98
C VAL A 397 24.36 -25.70 9.81
N LEU A 398 23.14 -25.64 9.28
CA LEU A 398 21.93 -26.18 9.90
C LEU A 398 21.60 -27.51 9.24
N GLU A 399 21.87 -28.60 9.95
CA GLU A 399 21.55 -29.95 9.48
C GLU A 399 20.16 -30.38 9.94
N LYS A 400 19.33 -30.83 9.01
CA LYS A 400 18.07 -31.50 9.31
C LYS A 400 18.30 -33.00 9.37
N GLU A 401 18.46 -33.54 10.57
CA GLU A 401 18.64 -34.99 10.76
C GLU A 401 17.31 -35.75 10.69
N ILE A 402 17.37 -37.00 10.25
CA ILE A 402 16.19 -37.90 10.20
C ILE A 402 15.79 -38.19 11.65
N GLY A 403 14.63 -37.66 12.08
CA GLY A 403 14.09 -37.85 13.43
C GLY A 403 14.17 -36.62 14.35
N THR A 404 14.83 -35.53 13.94
CA THR A 404 14.74 -34.25 14.67
C THR A 404 13.30 -33.77 14.68
N LYS A 405 12.79 -33.39 15.86
CA LYS A 405 11.47 -32.77 15.96
C LYS A 405 11.47 -31.47 15.17
N LYS A 406 10.41 -31.25 14.39
CA LYS A 406 10.28 -30.09 13.50
C LYS A 406 10.52 -28.78 14.26
N GLU A 407 9.99 -28.70 15.47
CA GLU A 407 10.05 -27.54 16.35
C GLU A 407 11.50 -27.20 16.75
N GLU A 408 12.31 -28.20 17.08
CA GLU A 408 13.71 -28.01 17.49
C GLU A 408 14.57 -27.45 16.33
N PHE A 409 14.29 -27.88 15.10
CA PHE A 409 14.96 -27.35 13.92
C PHE A 409 14.57 -25.89 13.67
N MET A 410 13.28 -25.56 13.86
CA MET A 410 12.78 -24.18 13.71
C MET A 410 13.36 -23.24 14.76
N GLU A 411 13.47 -23.67 16.02
CA GLU A 411 14.13 -22.89 17.08
C GLU A 411 15.60 -22.58 16.73
N LYS A 412 16.34 -23.56 16.21
CA LYS A 412 17.73 -23.34 15.75
C LYS A 412 17.81 -22.34 14.60
N LEU A 413 16.89 -22.42 13.64
CA LEU A 413 16.84 -21.51 12.50
C LEU A 413 16.47 -20.08 12.91
N CYS A 414 15.43 -19.91 13.74
CA CYS A 414 15.05 -18.61 14.28
C CYS A 414 16.16 -18.02 15.16
N SER A 415 16.84 -18.84 15.98
CA SER A 415 18.01 -18.40 16.74
C SER A 415 19.17 -17.97 15.86
N ALA A 416 19.42 -18.66 14.73
CA ALA A 416 20.46 -18.27 13.78
C ALA A 416 20.14 -16.91 13.14
N ILE A 417 18.89 -16.70 12.72
CA ILE A 417 18.41 -15.41 12.20
C ILE A 417 18.54 -14.33 13.28
N GLY A 418 18.09 -14.60 14.51
CA GLY A 418 18.18 -13.66 15.63
C GLY A 418 19.63 -13.30 15.99
N SER A 419 20.57 -14.25 15.91
CA SER A 419 22.00 -13.96 16.11
C SER A 419 22.55 -13.04 15.02
N ILE A 420 22.14 -13.25 13.76
CA ILE A 420 22.56 -12.38 12.65
C ILE A 420 22.04 -10.97 12.86
N MET A 421 20.83 -10.82 13.40
CA MET A 421 20.24 -9.52 13.72
C MET A 421 20.87 -8.84 14.92
N ASN A 422 21.32 -9.58 15.93
CA ASN A 422 21.97 -8.97 17.10
C ASN A 422 23.43 -8.56 16.84
N ASP A 423 24.07 -9.16 15.81
CA ASP A 423 25.38 -8.75 15.31
C ASP A 423 25.32 -7.44 14.50
N HIS A 424 26.46 -6.97 13.98
CA HIS A 424 26.51 -5.96 12.93
C HIS A 424 25.82 -6.47 11.65
N HIS A 425 24.54 -6.13 11.47
CA HIS A 425 23.74 -6.45 10.30
C HIS A 425 23.68 -5.27 9.32
N LYS A 426 23.50 -5.59 8.04
CA LYS A 426 23.28 -4.61 6.99
C LYS A 426 21.81 -4.24 6.94
N ASP A 427 21.49 -3.01 7.32
CA ASP A 427 20.18 -2.41 7.17
C ASP A 427 20.06 -1.70 5.83
N MET A 428 19.06 -2.08 5.03
CA MET A 428 18.83 -1.49 3.72
C MET A 428 17.33 -1.28 3.51
N ASN A 429 16.96 -0.16 2.90
CA ASN A 429 15.60 0.10 2.44
C ASN A 429 15.49 -0.25 0.94
N MET A 430 14.27 -0.31 0.41
CA MET A 430 14.09 -0.71 -0.99
C MET A 430 14.67 0.29 -1.99
N GLU A 431 14.72 1.59 -1.65
CA GLU A 431 15.41 2.58 -2.51
C GLU A 431 16.92 2.31 -2.58
N GLY A 432 17.54 1.86 -1.50
CA GLY A 432 18.92 1.38 -1.49
C GLY A 432 19.10 0.11 -2.33
N MET A 433 18.17 -0.85 -2.24
CA MET A 433 18.18 -2.04 -3.10
C MET A 433 18.10 -1.67 -4.59
N ALA A 434 17.32 -0.63 -4.93
CA ALA A 434 17.20 -0.14 -6.29
C ALA A 434 18.51 0.47 -6.84
N VAL A 435 19.36 1.04 -5.99
CA VAL A 435 20.71 1.49 -6.40
C VAL A 435 21.55 0.28 -6.82
N THR A 436 21.62 -0.75 -5.97
CA THR A 436 22.32 -2.00 -6.26
C THR A 436 21.76 -2.70 -7.50
N ALA A 437 20.44 -2.69 -7.69
CA ALA A 437 19.80 -3.23 -8.88
C ALA A 437 20.30 -2.54 -10.16
N ARG A 438 20.36 -1.19 -10.16
CA ARG A 438 20.89 -0.41 -11.31
C ARG A 438 22.35 -0.72 -11.58
N GLU A 439 23.19 -0.86 -10.54
CA GLU A 439 24.60 -1.22 -10.67
C GLU A 439 24.81 -2.60 -11.33
N LEU A 440 23.91 -3.55 -11.05
CA LEU A 440 23.88 -4.87 -11.68
C LEU A 440 23.18 -4.87 -13.06
N GLY A 441 22.60 -3.74 -13.47
CA GLY A 441 21.88 -3.57 -14.73
C GLY A 441 20.47 -4.15 -14.73
N ILE A 442 19.89 -4.42 -13.57
CA ILE A 442 18.47 -4.76 -13.40
C ILE A 442 17.64 -3.49 -13.60
N GLN A 443 16.55 -3.59 -14.35
CA GLN A 443 15.67 -2.45 -14.62
C GLN A 443 14.72 -2.19 -13.45
N LEU A 444 14.30 -0.95 -13.27
CA LEU A 444 13.25 -0.59 -12.31
C LEU A 444 11.97 -0.24 -13.04
N ASP A 445 10.84 -0.63 -12.45
CA ASP A 445 9.51 -0.26 -12.93
C ASP A 445 9.26 1.27 -12.89
N GLU A 446 9.99 2.02 -12.06
CA GLU A 446 9.93 3.50 -12.02
C GLU A 446 10.92 4.23 -12.95
N ASP A 447 11.78 3.54 -13.69
CA ASP A 447 12.77 4.19 -14.57
C ASP A 447 12.15 4.76 -15.87
N CYS A 448 10.84 4.62 -16.09
CA CYS A 448 10.16 5.22 -17.24
C CYS A 448 10.19 6.76 -17.20
N GLU A 449 10.27 7.38 -18.38
CA GLU A 449 10.45 8.83 -18.52
C GLU A 449 9.30 9.63 -17.92
N GLU A 450 8.07 9.13 -18.02
CA GLU A 450 6.87 9.74 -17.46
C GLU A 450 6.94 9.81 -15.93
N CYS A 451 7.33 8.70 -15.28
CA CYS A 451 7.49 8.64 -13.83
C CYS A 451 8.61 9.56 -13.36
N GLN A 452 9.76 9.56 -14.04
CA GLN A 452 10.90 10.41 -13.67
C GLN A 452 10.59 11.91 -13.83
N ARG A 453 9.93 12.32 -14.91
CA ARG A 453 9.48 13.71 -15.11
C ARG A 453 8.51 14.15 -14.02
N ALA A 454 7.53 13.32 -13.69
CA ALA A 454 6.60 13.57 -12.60
C ALA A 454 7.33 13.70 -11.24
N LYS A 455 8.21 12.75 -10.90
CA LYS A 455 9.01 12.76 -9.66
C LYS A 455 9.87 14.01 -9.54
N ASN A 456 10.51 14.47 -10.62
CA ASN A 456 11.34 15.66 -10.60
C ASN A 456 10.52 16.92 -10.29
N ARG A 457 9.34 17.07 -10.89
CA ARG A 457 8.43 18.19 -10.58
C ARG A 457 7.92 18.16 -9.14
N VAL A 458 7.59 16.97 -8.63
CA VAL A 458 7.20 16.81 -7.23
C VAL A 458 8.34 17.22 -6.30
N LYS A 459 9.58 16.79 -6.59
CA LYS A 459 10.76 17.16 -5.79
C LYS A 459 10.96 18.67 -5.70
N GLU A 460 10.71 19.42 -6.78
CA GLU A 460 10.79 20.88 -6.77
C GLU A 460 9.82 21.52 -5.77
N ILE A 461 8.61 20.98 -5.66
CA ILE A 461 7.60 21.46 -4.70
C ILE A 461 7.97 21.02 -3.28
N THR A 462 8.28 19.74 -3.10
CA THR A 462 8.50 19.16 -1.77
C THR A 462 9.80 19.63 -1.12
N ALA A 463 10.80 20.04 -1.90
CA ALA A 463 12.04 20.63 -1.39
C ALA A 463 11.82 21.96 -0.65
N GLU A 464 10.73 22.67 -0.93
CA GLU A 464 10.36 23.92 -0.25
C GLU A 464 9.66 23.66 1.09
N ILE A 465 9.14 22.44 1.31
CA ILE A 465 8.37 22.07 2.49
C ILE A 465 9.33 21.64 3.60
N LYS A 466 9.83 22.61 4.37
CA LYS A 466 10.65 22.35 5.57
C LYS A 466 9.79 22.15 6.81
N ASP A 467 8.80 23.03 6.98
CA ASP A 467 7.85 23.01 8.07
C ASP A 467 6.46 23.18 7.47
N VAL A 468 5.57 22.22 7.75
CA VAL A 468 4.26 22.14 7.09
C VAL A 468 3.37 23.33 7.45
N GLY A 469 3.33 23.71 8.73
CA GLY A 469 2.50 24.85 9.19
C GLY A 469 2.96 26.19 8.62
N ASN A 470 4.27 26.42 8.50
CA ASN A 470 4.81 27.61 7.83
C ASN A 470 4.57 27.58 6.33
N TYR A 471 4.70 26.41 5.70
CA TYR A 471 4.45 26.25 4.27
C TYR A 471 2.99 26.59 3.94
N LYS A 472 2.01 26.07 4.69
CA LYS A 472 0.58 26.41 4.51
C LYS A 472 0.35 27.92 4.59
N ARG A 473 0.83 28.56 5.65
CA ARG A 473 0.69 30.01 5.86
C ARG A 473 1.30 30.87 4.75
N GLN A 474 2.38 30.42 4.13
CA GLN A 474 3.07 31.19 3.09
C GLN A 474 2.54 30.89 1.69
N ILE A 475 2.20 29.64 1.40
CA ILE A 475 1.91 29.16 0.04
C ILE A 475 0.40 28.99 -0.20
N LEU A 476 -0.37 28.60 0.81
CA LEU A 476 -1.81 28.33 0.77
C LEU A 476 -2.59 29.37 1.60
N GLN A 477 -2.42 30.64 1.23
CA GLN A 477 -2.85 31.80 2.02
C GLN A 477 -4.38 31.98 2.08
N LEU A 478 -5.12 31.45 1.10
CA LEU A 478 -6.56 31.70 0.99
C LEU A 478 -7.40 30.82 1.91
N GLN A 479 -6.89 29.65 2.32
CA GLN A 479 -7.63 28.63 3.07
C GLN A 479 -7.70 28.82 4.58
N GLU A 480 -6.80 29.60 5.16
CA GLU A 480 -6.78 29.79 6.62
C GLU A 480 -7.79 30.86 7.04
N ASP A 481 -7.32 32.01 7.53
CA ASP A 481 -8.17 33.03 8.16
C ASP A 481 -9.23 33.59 7.21
N LEU A 482 -8.89 33.76 5.92
CA LEU A 482 -9.79 34.33 4.92
C LEU A 482 -10.99 33.41 4.67
N TRP A 483 -10.74 32.14 4.34
CA TRP A 483 -11.80 31.18 4.05
C TRP A 483 -12.62 30.81 5.29
N LYS A 484 -11.99 30.67 6.47
CA LYS A 484 -12.73 30.48 7.73
C LYS A 484 -13.63 31.66 8.07
N SER A 485 -13.12 32.89 7.95
CA SER A 485 -13.91 34.11 8.17
C SER A 485 -15.06 34.22 7.18
N LEU A 486 -14.82 33.87 5.92
CA LEU A 486 -15.81 33.91 4.86
C LEU A 486 -16.93 32.90 5.14
N SER A 487 -16.56 31.68 5.50
CA SER A 487 -17.50 30.60 5.86
C SER A 487 -18.36 30.96 7.06
N ASN A 488 -17.79 31.62 8.07
CA ASN A 488 -18.56 32.12 9.20
C ASN A 488 -19.58 33.19 8.80
N VAL A 489 -19.21 34.09 7.87
CA VAL A 489 -20.14 35.12 7.35
C VAL A 489 -21.28 34.48 6.56
N GLU A 490 -20.98 33.53 5.67
CA GLU A 490 -22.01 32.82 4.88
C GLU A 490 -22.97 32.04 5.78
N ARG A 491 -22.44 31.38 6.82
CA ARG A 491 -23.24 30.68 7.82
C ARG A 491 -24.14 31.63 8.61
N GLU A 492 -23.62 32.79 9.01
CA GLU A 492 -24.39 33.81 9.71
C GLU A 492 -25.46 34.43 8.82
N MET A 493 -25.24 34.54 7.50
CA MET A 493 -26.28 34.99 6.57
C MET A 493 -27.51 34.07 6.53
N CYS A 494 -27.31 32.77 6.81
CA CYS A 494 -28.38 31.77 6.89
C CYS A 494 -29.01 31.71 8.29
N ARG A 495 -28.19 31.72 9.34
CA ARG A 495 -28.63 31.49 10.73
C ARG A 495 -29.16 32.75 11.43
N LEU A 496 -28.60 33.93 11.10
CA LEU A 496 -28.93 35.23 11.70
C LEU A 496 -28.89 35.24 13.24
N LYS A 497 -28.03 34.41 13.88
CA LYS A 497 -27.92 34.28 15.34
C LYS A 497 -27.49 35.61 15.99
N GLY A 498 -26.66 36.40 15.31
CA GLY A 498 -26.09 37.66 15.76
C GLY A 498 -26.86 38.91 15.37
N GLN A 499 -28.09 38.78 14.85
CA GLN A 499 -28.89 39.91 14.37
C GLN A 499 -29.22 40.95 15.46
N GLY A 500 -29.56 40.50 16.68
CA GLY A 500 -30.03 41.37 17.76
C GLY A 500 -31.23 42.23 17.34
N ASP A 501 -31.21 43.52 17.70
CA ASP A 501 -32.28 44.48 17.37
C ASP A 501 -32.16 45.10 15.96
N VAL A 502 -31.16 44.70 15.17
CA VAL A 502 -30.94 45.27 13.83
C VAL A 502 -31.99 44.74 12.85
N PRO A 503 -32.60 45.58 11.99
CA PRO A 503 -33.50 45.10 10.94
C PRO A 503 -32.85 44.05 10.05
N THR A 504 -33.58 42.98 9.73
CA THR A 504 -33.04 41.80 9.00
C THR A 504 -32.34 42.17 7.70
N GLU A 505 -32.93 43.08 6.92
CA GLU A 505 -32.35 43.52 5.63
C GLU A 505 -31.06 44.32 5.82
N GLU A 506 -30.99 45.17 6.85
CA GLU A 506 -29.79 45.94 7.16
C GLU A 506 -28.65 45.00 7.63
N TYR A 507 -28.97 44.05 8.50
CA TYR A 507 -28.00 43.06 8.97
C TYR A 507 -27.46 42.20 7.82
N LYS A 508 -28.35 41.69 6.94
CA LYS A 508 -27.94 40.96 5.73
C LYS A 508 -27.11 41.81 4.77
N SER A 509 -27.41 43.11 4.64
CA SER A 509 -26.60 44.03 3.82
C SER A 509 -25.18 44.17 4.37
N ARG A 510 -25.02 44.35 5.69
CA ARG A 510 -23.70 44.41 6.34
C ARG A 510 -22.89 43.12 6.15
N LEU A 511 -23.54 41.96 6.25
CA LEU A 511 -22.89 40.67 5.98
C LEU A 511 -22.45 40.55 4.53
N LYS A 512 -23.27 40.98 3.56
CA LYS A 512 -22.90 41.00 2.13
C LYS A 512 -21.70 41.92 1.85
N GLU A 513 -21.64 43.08 2.50
CA GLU A 513 -20.48 43.99 2.38
C GLU A 513 -19.21 43.34 2.93
N LYS A 514 -19.29 42.71 4.11
CA LYS A 514 -18.17 41.97 4.70
C LYS A 514 -17.72 40.81 3.82
N LEU A 515 -18.66 40.06 3.25
CA LEU A 515 -18.38 38.98 2.30
C LEU A 515 -17.63 39.49 1.07
N LEU A 516 -18.07 40.63 0.52
CA LEU A 516 -17.44 41.28 -0.62
C LEU A 516 -16.03 41.78 -0.28
N GLU A 517 -15.82 42.32 0.92
CA GLU A 517 -14.50 42.73 1.39
C GLU A 517 -13.55 41.54 1.43
N LEU A 518 -13.96 40.41 2.04
CA LEU A 518 -13.16 39.19 2.11
C LEU A 518 -12.84 38.62 0.72
N ARG A 519 -13.82 38.54 -0.19
CA ARG A 519 -13.58 38.12 -1.59
C ARG A 519 -12.64 39.08 -2.33
N THR A 520 -12.71 40.39 -2.03
CA THR A 520 -11.78 41.39 -2.59
C THR A 520 -10.37 41.20 -2.04
N GLN A 521 -10.22 40.82 -0.77
CA GLN A 521 -8.92 40.48 -0.18
C GLN A 521 -8.34 39.21 -0.82
N GLN A 522 -9.13 38.14 -0.96
CA GLN A 522 -8.69 36.91 -1.65
C GLN A 522 -8.27 37.18 -3.10
N ASN A 523 -9.03 38.01 -3.85
CA ASN A 523 -8.70 38.34 -5.24
C ASN A 523 -7.46 39.24 -5.41
N LYS A 524 -6.94 39.84 -4.33
CA LYS A 524 -5.68 40.60 -4.35
C LYS A 524 -4.45 39.72 -4.14
N CYS A 525 -4.63 38.48 -3.68
CA CYS A 525 -3.53 37.53 -3.54
C CYS A 525 -3.08 37.08 -4.93
N ASP A 526 -1.77 36.91 -5.09
CA ASP A 526 -1.17 36.35 -6.31
C ASP A 526 -0.86 34.86 -6.11
N LEU A 527 -0.76 34.12 -7.21
CA LEU A 527 -0.31 32.73 -7.18
C LEU A 527 1.12 32.67 -6.62
N THR A 528 1.31 31.80 -5.63
CA THR A 528 2.63 31.50 -5.06
C THR A 528 3.42 30.58 -5.99
N ASP A 529 4.74 30.55 -5.83
CA ASP A 529 5.62 29.75 -6.69
C ASP A 529 5.31 28.24 -6.58
N GLY A 530 5.15 27.72 -5.36
CA GLY A 530 4.75 26.34 -5.10
C GLY A 530 3.40 25.96 -5.75
N LEU A 531 2.41 26.85 -5.70
CA LEU A 531 1.12 26.61 -6.34
C LEU A 531 1.21 26.69 -7.87
N THR A 532 2.04 27.60 -8.40
CA THR A 532 2.30 27.70 -9.84
C THR A 532 2.96 26.42 -10.37
N LYS A 533 3.93 25.87 -9.64
CA LYS A 533 4.55 24.57 -9.94
C LYS A 533 3.52 23.44 -9.90
N PHE A 534 2.62 23.43 -8.92
CA PHE A 534 1.53 22.46 -8.84
C PHE A 534 0.57 22.54 -10.04
N ILE A 535 0.10 23.75 -10.39
CA ILE A 535 -0.76 24.00 -11.56
C ILE A 535 -0.06 23.53 -12.84
N ASN A 536 1.22 23.83 -13.01
CA ASN A 536 2.00 23.35 -14.15
C ASN A 536 2.07 21.82 -14.16
N GLY A 537 2.24 21.18 -13.00
CA GLY A 537 2.17 19.73 -12.81
C GLY A 537 0.88 19.13 -13.35
N ILE A 538 -0.28 19.64 -12.94
CA ILE A 538 -1.58 19.08 -13.35
C ILE A 538 -2.07 19.57 -14.73
N GLY A 539 -1.53 20.67 -15.26
CA GLY A 539 -2.03 21.31 -16.48
C GLY A 539 -1.17 21.13 -17.74
N THR A 540 0.12 20.80 -17.61
CA THR A 540 1.05 20.70 -18.77
C THR A 540 1.57 19.30 -19.05
N LEU A 541 1.37 18.37 -18.12
CA LEU A 541 1.78 16.97 -18.25
C LEU A 541 0.76 16.18 -19.09
N SER A 542 1.19 15.06 -19.68
CA SER A 542 0.27 14.08 -20.25
C SER A 542 -0.59 13.41 -19.16
N GLN A 543 -1.72 12.81 -19.52
CA GLN A 543 -2.61 12.14 -18.56
C GLN A 543 -1.88 11.11 -17.67
N MET A 544 -0.97 10.32 -18.27
CA MET A 544 -0.17 9.34 -17.54
C MET A 544 0.78 10.01 -16.54
N GLU A 545 1.48 11.06 -16.97
CA GLU A 545 2.37 11.84 -16.10
C GLU A 545 1.62 12.54 -14.97
N ILE A 546 0.38 13.01 -15.20
CA ILE A 546 -0.47 13.58 -14.15
C ILE A 546 -0.77 12.52 -13.09
N ARG A 547 -1.11 11.29 -13.49
CA ARG A 547 -1.33 10.19 -12.53
C ARG A 547 -0.09 9.92 -11.68
N TYR A 548 1.09 9.85 -12.30
CA TYR A 548 2.35 9.71 -11.56
C TYR A 548 2.59 10.91 -10.63
N PHE A 549 2.39 12.13 -11.12
CA PHE A 549 2.60 13.37 -10.36
C PHE A 549 1.74 13.40 -9.11
N MET A 550 0.45 13.10 -9.22
CA MET A 550 -0.49 13.09 -8.10
C MET A 550 -0.16 12.00 -7.07
N LYS A 551 0.16 10.77 -7.51
CA LYS A 551 0.61 9.70 -6.61
C LYS A 551 1.94 10.04 -5.92
N CYS A 552 2.90 10.59 -6.65
CA CYS A 552 4.18 11.03 -6.08
C CYS A 552 4.00 12.18 -5.08
N MET A 553 3.12 13.15 -5.38
CA MET A 553 2.77 14.21 -4.43
C MET A 553 2.24 13.60 -3.13
N LYS A 554 1.29 12.66 -3.22
CA LYS A 554 0.76 11.94 -2.05
C LYS A 554 1.89 11.28 -1.25
N PHE A 555 2.71 10.43 -1.87
CA PHE A 555 3.79 9.71 -1.16
C PHE A 555 4.78 10.64 -0.44
N ASN A 556 5.19 11.73 -1.10
CA ASN A 556 6.16 12.66 -0.51
C ASN A 556 5.54 13.47 0.63
N LEU A 557 4.31 13.96 0.46
CA LEU A 557 3.59 14.70 1.51
C LEU A 557 3.32 13.80 2.73
N ASP A 558 2.96 12.54 2.51
CA ASP A 558 2.80 11.52 3.55
C ASP A 558 4.13 11.27 4.29
N GLY A 559 5.23 11.16 3.55
CA GLY A 559 6.57 11.02 4.11
C GLY A 559 6.99 12.21 4.97
N ILE A 560 6.73 13.45 4.51
CA ILE A 560 7.04 14.68 5.24
C ILE A 560 6.22 14.77 6.53
N ALA A 561 4.92 14.51 6.45
CA ALA A 561 4.04 14.52 7.62
C ALA A 561 4.51 13.51 8.69
N LYS A 562 4.95 12.31 8.27
CA LYS A 562 5.45 11.28 9.19
C LYS A 562 6.85 11.60 9.75
N GLY A 563 7.75 12.18 8.94
CA GLY A 563 9.09 12.58 9.36
C GLY A 563 9.11 13.69 10.42
N ASN A 564 8.10 14.55 10.45
CA ASN A 564 7.92 15.58 11.48
C ASN A 564 7.32 15.04 12.79
N HIS A 565 6.81 13.80 12.80
CA HIS A 565 6.27 13.13 13.98
C HIS A 565 6.94 11.76 14.24
N PRO A 566 8.27 11.72 14.46
CA PRO A 566 9.00 10.44 14.48
C PRO A 566 8.70 9.55 15.69
N ASN A 567 8.00 10.01 16.74
CA ASN A 567 7.65 9.21 17.91
C ASN A 567 6.46 9.82 18.66
N LEU A 568 5.23 9.38 18.36
CA LEU A 568 4.08 9.72 19.20
C LEU A 568 4.08 8.82 20.44
N GLN A 569 4.73 9.28 21.52
CA GLN A 569 4.48 8.73 22.85
C GLN A 569 3.12 9.23 23.34
N PRO A 570 2.14 8.35 23.61
CA PRO A 570 0.86 8.75 24.17
C PRO A 570 1.02 8.97 25.69
N ASN A 571 1.67 10.05 26.11
CA ASN A 571 1.61 10.47 27.51
C ASN A 571 0.20 11.01 27.80
N GLN A 572 -0.43 10.42 28.83
CA GLN A 572 -1.87 10.46 29.15
C GLN A 572 -2.47 11.85 29.51
N GLN A 573 -1.79 12.97 29.25
CA GLN A 573 -2.23 14.30 29.73
C GLN A 573 -2.30 15.40 28.66
N LYS A 574 -1.98 15.15 27.37
CA LYS A 574 -1.95 16.20 26.32
C LYS A 574 -2.46 15.76 24.93
N LEU A 575 -3.48 14.91 24.83
CA LEU A 575 -4.04 14.46 23.55
C LEU A 575 -4.62 15.59 22.66
N PRO A 576 -5.36 16.59 23.19
CA PRO A 576 -5.97 17.63 22.34
C PRO A 576 -4.95 18.57 21.69
N GLU A 577 -3.89 18.92 22.42
CA GLU A 577 -2.76 19.71 21.87
C GLU A 577 -2.02 18.90 20.79
N LEU A 578 -2.03 17.57 20.90
CA LEU A 578 -1.39 16.66 19.95
C LEU A 578 -2.20 16.55 18.66
N ASP A 579 -3.52 16.37 18.74
CA ASP A 579 -4.39 16.30 17.54
C ASP A 579 -4.43 17.63 16.78
N GLU A 580 -4.45 18.78 17.47
CA GLU A 580 -4.32 20.10 16.84
C GLU A 580 -2.95 20.26 16.17
N SER A 581 -1.87 19.80 16.82
CA SER A 581 -0.53 19.80 16.22
C SER A 581 -0.41 18.87 14.99
N ILE A 582 -1.13 17.74 14.97
CA ILE A 582 -1.17 16.80 13.85
C ILE A 582 -1.97 17.42 12.69
N SER A 583 -3.11 18.08 12.96
CA SER A 583 -3.90 18.77 11.93
C SER A 583 -3.12 19.91 11.28
N VAL A 584 -2.44 20.74 12.08
CA VAL A 584 -1.58 21.84 11.62
C VAL A 584 -0.37 21.32 10.83
N SER A 585 0.12 20.12 11.16
CA SER A 585 1.29 19.51 10.51
C SER A 585 0.93 18.55 9.36
N SER A 586 -0.35 18.34 9.07
CA SER A 586 -0.82 17.54 7.94
C SER A 586 -0.81 18.38 6.66
N LEU A 587 -0.45 17.80 5.52
CA LEU A 587 -0.58 18.45 4.21
C LEU A 587 -0.80 17.36 3.18
N GLY A 588 -1.81 17.54 2.34
CA GLY A 588 -2.17 16.61 1.27
C GLY A 588 -2.53 17.36 -0.01
N VAL A 589 -2.86 16.60 -1.05
CA VAL A 589 -3.11 17.16 -2.39
C VAL A 589 -4.43 17.95 -2.42
N GLU A 590 -5.40 17.55 -1.59
CA GLU A 590 -6.67 18.24 -1.38
C GLU A 590 -6.47 19.70 -0.99
N HIS A 591 -5.44 20.02 -0.19
CA HIS A 591 -5.12 21.39 0.18
C HIS A 591 -4.68 22.24 -1.02
N PHE A 592 -3.97 21.68 -2.00
CA PHE A 592 -3.61 22.43 -3.20
C PHE A 592 -4.85 22.69 -4.06
N LEU A 593 -5.73 21.69 -4.22
CA LEU A 593 -6.98 21.83 -4.99
C LEU A 593 -7.95 22.82 -4.32
N ARG A 594 -8.03 22.81 -3.00
CA ARG A 594 -8.83 23.77 -2.21
C ARG A 594 -8.37 25.21 -2.46
N GLU A 595 -7.06 25.46 -2.56
CA GLU A 595 -6.51 26.80 -2.88
C GLU A 595 -6.93 27.27 -4.27
N LEU A 596 -6.86 26.37 -5.27
CA LEU A 596 -7.31 26.66 -6.63
C LEU A 596 -8.80 27.02 -6.67
N GLY A 597 -9.60 26.30 -5.88
CA GLY A 597 -11.03 26.60 -5.70
C GLY A 597 -11.27 27.99 -5.13
N GLN A 598 -10.49 28.41 -4.12
CA GLN A 598 -10.61 29.75 -3.54
C GLN A 598 -10.21 30.86 -4.50
N PHE A 599 -9.15 30.68 -5.30
CA PHE A 599 -8.80 31.62 -6.37
C PHE A 599 -9.92 31.76 -7.40
N TYR A 600 -10.51 30.63 -7.81
CA TYR A 600 -11.62 30.59 -8.76
C TYR A 600 -12.85 31.32 -8.23
N GLU A 601 -13.25 31.03 -6.99
CA GLU A 601 -14.40 31.63 -6.30
C GLU A 601 -14.26 33.15 -6.11
N ALA A 602 -13.06 33.60 -5.72
CA ALA A 602 -12.76 35.01 -5.53
C ALA A 602 -12.91 35.80 -6.84
N GLU A 603 -12.32 35.29 -7.92
CA GLU A 603 -12.41 35.89 -9.25
C GLU A 603 -13.86 35.90 -9.77
N HIS A 604 -14.56 34.77 -9.65
CA HIS A 604 -15.95 34.67 -10.07
C HIS A 604 -16.84 35.69 -9.33
N SER A 605 -16.63 35.85 -8.02
CA SER A 605 -17.35 36.83 -7.21
C SER A 605 -17.10 38.28 -7.68
N MET A 606 -15.86 38.63 -8.03
CA MET A 606 -15.54 39.97 -8.54
C MET A 606 -16.21 40.25 -9.89
N VAL A 607 -16.28 39.25 -10.76
CA VAL A 607 -16.96 39.36 -12.07
C VAL A 607 -18.46 39.51 -11.89
N LYS A 608 -19.07 38.71 -11.01
CA LYS A 608 -20.52 38.76 -10.72
C LYS A 608 -20.97 40.15 -10.24
N ILE A 609 -20.11 40.85 -9.50
CA ILE A 609 -20.39 42.18 -8.93
C ILE A 609 -19.95 43.32 -9.88
N GLY A 610 -19.39 42.98 -11.05
CA GLY A 610 -18.98 43.96 -12.07
C GLY A 610 -17.71 44.74 -11.72
N LYS A 611 -16.97 44.34 -10.67
CA LYS A 611 -15.67 44.92 -10.31
C LYS A 611 -14.53 44.42 -11.20
N MET A 612 -14.76 43.35 -11.96
CA MET A 612 -13.80 42.73 -12.87
C MET A 612 -14.51 42.33 -14.16
N ALA A 613 -13.85 42.52 -15.31
CA ALA A 613 -14.40 42.12 -16.60
C ALA A 613 -14.22 40.61 -16.84
N LYS A 614 -15.17 39.96 -17.53
CA LYS A 614 -15.08 38.52 -17.86
C LYS A 614 -13.78 38.14 -18.57
N ILE A 615 -13.25 39.02 -19.42
CA ILE A 615 -12.00 38.78 -20.17
C ILE A 615 -10.75 38.79 -19.28
N GLN A 616 -10.84 39.33 -18.07
CA GLN A 616 -9.72 39.40 -17.14
C GLN A 616 -9.57 38.10 -16.33
N ARG A 617 -10.48 37.14 -16.49
CA ARG A 617 -10.47 35.88 -15.75
C ARG A 617 -9.26 35.02 -16.12
N LYS A 618 -8.37 34.81 -15.14
CA LYS A 618 -7.16 34.00 -15.23
C LYS A 618 -7.45 32.53 -14.90
N PHE A 619 -8.39 32.26 -14.00
CA PHE A 619 -8.56 30.92 -13.39
C PHE A 619 -9.71 30.09 -13.97
N ILE A 620 -10.29 30.52 -15.09
CA ILE A 620 -11.46 29.86 -15.72
C ILE A 620 -11.25 28.38 -16.08
N HIS A 621 -10.00 27.94 -16.23
CA HIS A 621 -9.65 26.57 -16.62
C HIS A 621 -9.50 25.61 -15.43
N PHE A 622 -9.46 26.09 -14.19
CA PHE A 622 -9.26 25.23 -13.01
C PHE A 622 -10.37 24.20 -12.79
N PRO A 623 -11.68 24.52 -12.96
CA PRO A 623 -12.73 23.50 -12.80
C PRO A 623 -12.58 22.33 -13.78
N ARG A 624 -12.14 22.62 -15.01
CA ARG A 624 -11.85 21.60 -16.02
C ARG A 624 -10.71 20.68 -15.60
N LEU A 625 -9.63 21.23 -15.04
CA LEU A 625 -8.50 20.44 -14.53
C LEU A 625 -8.93 19.53 -13.37
N ALA A 626 -9.73 20.04 -12.43
CA ALA A 626 -10.25 19.24 -11.32
C ALA A 626 -11.20 18.13 -11.81
N ALA A 627 -12.04 18.39 -12.82
CA ALA A 627 -12.87 17.37 -13.44
C ALA A 627 -12.02 16.29 -14.16
N ASP A 628 -10.92 16.66 -14.80
CA ASP A 628 -9.97 15.71 -15.39
C ASP A 628 -9.34 14.81 -14.31
N LEU A 629 -8.92 15.37 -13.16
CA LEU A 629 -8.40 14.58 -12.03
C LEU A 629 -9.46 13.61 -11.45
N MET A 630 -10.72 14.05 -11.35
CA MET A 630 -11.81 13.22 -10.87
C MET A 630 -12.10 12.04 -11.80
N LEU A 631 -11.98 12.22 -13.12
CA LEU A 631 -12.08 11.14 -14.12
C LEU A 631 -10.91 10.16 -14.06
N GLU A 632 -9.73 10.61 -13.63
CA GLU A 632 -8.57 9.75 -13.38
C GLU A 632 -8.66 9.00 -12.03
N GLY A 633 -9.77 9.17 -11.28
CA GLY A 633 -10.05 8.45 -10.03
C GLY A 633 -9.54 9.14 -8.76
N PHE A 634 -9.01 10.37 -8.85
CA PHE A 634 -8.60 11.13 -7.67
C PHE A 634 -9.81 11.66 -6.91
N PRO A 635 -9.92 11.42 -5.58
CA PRO A 635 -11.01 11.97 -4.79
C PRO A 635 -11.04 13.50 -4.81
N MET A 636 -12.22 14.08 -4.95
CA MET A 636 -12.45 15.52 -4.94
C MET A 636 -13.14 15.93 -3.64
N GLU A 637 -12.62 16.95 -2.96
CA GLU A 637 -13.24 17.49 -1.75
C GLU A 637 -14.56 18.21 -2.08
N LEU A 638 -15.66 17.74 -1.47
CA LEU A 638 -16.98 18.36 -1.55
C LEU A 638 -17.20 19.35 -0.40
N ILE A 639 -16.85 18.94 0.81
CA ILE A 639 -17.01 19.75 2.03
C ILE A 639 -15.63 19.88 2.64
N ASP A 640 -15.19 21.13 2.87
CA ASP A 640 -14.01 21.40 3.69
C ASP A 640 -14.41 21.27 5.16
N GLY A 641 -13.87 20.27 5.85
CA GLY A 641 -14.11 20.04 7.28
C GLY A 641 -13.58 21.18 8.16
N ASP A 642 -12.45 21.80 7.81
CA ASP A 642 -11.81 22.85 8.61
C ASP A 642 -12.64 24.12 8.67
N ALA A 643 -13.28 24.47 7.55
CA ALA A 643 -14.16 25.62 7.45
C ALA A 643 -15.65 25.27 7.64
N SER A 644 -15.97 23.97 7.61
CA SER A 644 -17.32 23.41 7.55
C SER A 644 -18.17 24.09 6.46
N ASN A 645 -17.62 24.17 5.24
CA ASN A 645 -18.26 24.91 4.15
C ASN A 645 -17.95 24.30 2.77
N ILE A 646 -18.77 24.65 1.79
CA ILE A 646 -18.69 24.18 0.40
C ILE A 646 -18.46 25.39 -0.49
N PRO A 647 -17.38 25.42 -1.29
CA PRO A 647 -17.23 26.43 -2.34
C PRO A 647 -18.21 26.09 -3.48
N LEU A 648 -19.46 26.57 -3.34
CA LEU A 648 -20.60 26.17 -4.17
C LEU A 648 -20.39 26.44 -5.67
N GLN A 649 -19.83 27.58 -6.04
CA GLN A 649 -19.63 27.90 -7.46
C GLN A 649 -18.52 27.02 -8.05
N TRP A 650 -17.42 26.85 -7.32
CA TRP A 650 -16.34 25.94 -7.70
C TRP A 650 -16.87 24.52 -7.94
N MET A 651 -17.61 23.97 -6.97
CA MET A 651 -18.17 22.62 -7.10
C MET A 651 -19.18 22.53 -8.23
N THR A 652 -20.03 23.54 -8.42
CA THR A 652 -21.00 23.59 -9.52
C THR A 652 -20.29 23.54 -10.88
N ASP A 653 -19.23 24.33 -11.06
CA ASP A 653 -18.52 24.40 -12.34
C ASP A 653 -17.66 23.15 -12.59
N VAL A 654 -17.08 22.54 -11.54
CA VAL A 654 -16.37 21.24 -11.65
C VAL A 654 -17.34 20.15 -12.10
N LEU A 655 -18.51 20.04 -11.47
CA LEU A 655 -19.53 19.04 -11.85
C LEU A 655 -20.13 19.33 -13.22
N THR A 656 -20.22 20.60 -13.62
CA THR A 656 -20.66 21.00 -14.98
C THR A 656 -19.63 20.58 -16.04
N GLU A 657 -18.35 20.81 -15.80
CA GLU A 657 -17.26 20.34 -16.68
C GLU A 657 -17.22 18.81 -16.74
N LEU A 658 -17.41 18.13 -15.60
CA LEU A 658 -17.52 16.68 -15.56
C LEU A 658 -18.71 16.20 -16.40
N HIS A 659 -19.89 16.77 -16.21
CA HIS A 659 -21.09 16.43 -16.99
C HIS A 659 -20.88 16.63 -18.50
N ALA A 660 -20.22 17.72 -18.90
CA ALA A 660 -19.88 17.97 -20.30
C ALA A 660 -18.92 16.91 -20.85
N LYS A 661 -17.89 16.52 -20.08
CA LYS A 661 -16.92 15.48 -20.45
C LYS A 661 -17.57 14.09 -20.56
N LEU A 662 -18.61 13.83 -19.78
CA LEU A 662 -19.38 12.59 -19.81
C LEU A 662 -20.48 12.56 -20.91
N GLY A 663 -20.49 13.54 -21.83
CA GLY A 663 -21.41 13.56 -22.98
C GLY A 663 -22.77 14.20 -22.71
N GLY A 664 -22.94 14.89 -21.58
CA GLY A 664 -24.10 15.76 -21.31
C GLY A 664 -25.41 15.05 -20.96
N LYS A 665 -25.41 13.74 -20.76
CA LYS A 665 -26.58 12.94 -20.32
C LYS A 665 -26.14 11.69 -19.57
N SER A 666 -25.70 11.87 -18.32
CA SER A 666 -25.24 10.76 -17.49
C SER A 666 -26.16 10.60 -16.28
N ARG A 667 -26.73 9.42 -16.11
CA ARG A 667 -27.47 9.03 -14.91
C ARG A 667 -26.45 8.66 -13.83
N ILE A 668 -26.45 9.39 -12.73
CA ILE A 668 -25.51 9.18 -11.62
C ILE A 668 -26.31 8.65 -10.45
N LEU A 669 -25.84 7.54 -9.87
CA LEU A 669 -26.30 7.03 -8.58
C LEU A 669 -25.35 7.54 -7.50
N VAL A 670 -25.85 8.18 -6.44
CA VAL A 670 -25.03 8.69 -5.34
C VAL A 670 -25.06 7.73 -4.16
N LEU A 671 -23.89 7.24 -3.76
CA LEU A 671 -23.68 6.35 -2.62
C LEU A 671 -22.84 7.05 -1.56
N THR A 672 -23.37 7.22 -0.36
CA THR A 672 -22.63 7.82 0.76
C THR A 672 -22.40 6.81 1.89
N VAL A 673 -21.27 6.92 2.60
CA VAL A 673 -21.06 6.24 3.88
C VAL A 673 -21.08 7.22 5.05
N LEU A 674 -21.78 6.88 6.12
CA LEU A 674 -21.83 7.59 7.39
C LEU A 674 -21.43 6.65 8.53
N GLY A 675 -20.95 7.21 9.63
CA GLY A 675 -20.62 6.42 10.81
C GLY A 675 -19.67 7.16 11.76
N GLY A 676 -19.47 6.56 12.94
CA GLY A 676 -18.55 7.10 13.93
C GLY A 676 -17.13 7.27 13.38
N GLN A 677 -16.33 8.07 14.07
CA GLN A 677 -14.92 8.23 13.73
C GLN A 677 -14.16 6.92 13.88
N SER A 678 -13.17 6.69 13.01
CA SER A 678 -12.31 5.50 13.04
C SER A 678 -13.03 4.15 12.92
N THR A 679 -14.28 4.13 12.43
CA THR A 679 -15.06 2.89 12.22
C THR A 679 -14.72 2.15 10.93
N GLY A 680 -13.69 2.56 10.17
CA GLY A 680 -13.29 1.88 8.93
C GLY A 680 -14.13 2.22 7.68
N LYS A 681 -14.80 3.38 7.64
CA LYS A 681 -15.63 3.83 6.50
C LYS A 681 -14.88 3.85 5.17
N SER A 682 -13.79 4.61 5.10
CA SER A 682 -12.95 4.74 3.91
C SER A 682 -12.33 3.39 3.53
N THR A 683 -11.96 2.57 4.52
CA THR A 683 -11.46 1.19 4.31
C THR A 683 -12.53 0.30 3.67
N LEU A 684 -13.78 0.38 4.12
CA LEU A 684 -14.90 -0.35 3.54
C LEU A 684 -15.10 0.04 2.07
N LEU A 685 -15.18 1.34 1.77
CA LEU A 685 -15.36 1.83 0.39
C LEU A 685 -14.20 1.46 -0.52
N ASN A 686 -12.96 1.60 -0.06
CA ASN A 686 -11.77 1.19 -0.80
C ASN A 686 -11.72 -0.32 -1.05
N THR A 687 -12.35 -1.13 -0.20
CA THR A 687 -12.43 -2.59 -0.36
C THR A 687 -13.56 -3.00 -1.30
N MET A 688 -14.74 -2.39 -1.17
CA MET A 688 -15.91 -2.69 -2.00
C MET A 688 -15.71 -2.28 -3.46
N PHE A 689 -15.08 -1.12 -3.69
CA PHE A 689 -15.03 -0.48 -5.00
C PHE A 689 -13.61 -0.25 -5.53
N GLY A 690 -12.57 -0.65 -4.79
CA GLY A 690 -11.18 -0.41 -5.18
C GLY A 690 -10.79 1.07 -5.19
N LEU A 691 -11.50 1.92 -4.45
CA LEU A 691 -11.26 3.37 -4.38
C LEU A 691 -9.97 3.72 -3.61
N GLN A 692 -9.57 5.00 -3.70
CA GLN A 692 -8.32 5.51 -3.13
C GLN A 692 -8.52 6.62 -2.07
N PHE A 693 -9.59 6.53 -1.28
CA PHE A 693 -9.79 7.42 -0.13
C PHE A 693 -8.67 7.24 0.91
N ALA A 694 -8.36 8.30 1.67
CA ALA A 694 -7.31 8.27 2.68
C ALA A 694 -7.71 7.41 3.90
N VAL A 695 -6.77 6.61 4.44
CA VAL A 695 -7.03 5.64 5.52
C VAL A 695 -5.97 5.63 6.64
N SER A 696 -5.02 6.56 6.67
CA SER A 696 -3.87 6.47 7.60
C SER A 696 -4.21 6.92 9.04
N SER A 697 -3.56 6.31 10.04
CA SER A 697 -3.92 6.53 11.45
C SER A 697 -3.63 7.94 11.99
N GLY A 698 -2.88 8.75 11.23
CA GLY A 698 -2.60 10.17 11.52
C GLY A 698 -3.32 11.17 10.60
N ARG A 699 -4.12 10.72 9.63
CA ARG A 699 -4.94 11.60 8.77
C ARG A 699 -6.38 11.15 8.81
N ARG A 700 -7.17 11.80 9.65
CA ARG A 700 -8.61 11.59 9.71
C ARG A 700 -9.23 12.34 8.53
N THR A 701 -10.17 11.71 7.82
CA THR A 701 -11.01 12.40 6.83
C THR A 701 -11.73 13.54 7.54
N GLN A 702 -11.49 14.78 7.12
CA GLN A 702 -12.16 15.99 7.60
C GLN A 702 -13.01 16.53 6.45
N GLY A 703 -14.31 16.71 6.67
CA GLY A 703 -15.28 17.04 5.63
C GLY A 703 -15.76 15.82 4.83
N ALA A 704 -16.01 16.00 3.52
CA ALA A 704 -16.54 14.94 2.66
C ALA A 704 -15.88 14.95 1.29
N PHE A 705 -15.58 13.77 0.75
CA PHE A 705 -14.86 13.58 -0.51
C PHE A 705 -15.65 12.70 -1.47
N MET A 706 -15.63 13.04 -2.75
CA MET A 706 -16.34 12.34 -3.81
C MET A 706 -15.37 11.62 -4.75
N SER A 707 -15.76 10.43 -5.19
CA SER A 707 -15.06 9.69 -6.24
C SER A 707 -16.06 9.09 -7.22
N LEU A 708 -15.72 9.05 -8.51
CA LEU A 708 -16.62 8.59 -9.58
C LEU A 708 -16.20 7.20 -10.06
N ILE A 709 -17.18 6.29 -10.14
CA ILE A 709 -17.02 4.95 -10.68
C ILE A 709 -17.87 4.82 -11.94
N LYS A 710 -17.30 4.19 -12.98
CA LYS A 710 -17.98 3.93 -14.24
C LYS A 710 -18.74 2.61 -14.20
N VAL A 711 -19.92 2.59 -14.79
CA VAL A 711 -20.70 1.36 -15.05
C VAL A 711 -20.49 0.94 -16.50
N ALA A 712 -20.16 -0.34 -16.70
CA ALA A 712 -19.96 -0.93 -18.01
C ALA A 712 -21.21 -0.78 -18.88
N GLU A 713 -21.03 -0.46 -20.17
CA GLU A 713 -22.14 -0.11 -21.08
C GLU A 713 -23.24 -1.16 -21.13
N ASN A 714 -22.85 -2.44 -21.10
CA ASN A 714 -23.76 -3.59 -21.09
C ASN A 714 -24.51 -3.81 -19.78
N PHE A 715 -24.23 -3.03 -18.72
CA PHE A 715 -24.83 -3.15 -17.40
C PHE A 715 -25.55 -1.88 -16.92
N ARG A 716 -25.48 -0.80 -17.70
CA ARG A 716 -26.12 0.48 -17.37
C ARG A 716 -27.64 0.43 -17.35
N GLU A 717 -28.25 -0.46 -18.14
CA GLU A 717 -29.70 -0.64 -18.15
C GLU A 717 -30.16 -1.39 -16.91
N ASP A 718 -29.44 -2.46 -16.54
CA ASP A 718 -29.75 -3.29 -15.37
C ASP A 718 -29.60 -2.51 -14.05
N LEU A 719 -28.52 -1.72 -13.92
CA LEU A 719 -28.27 -0.92 -12.72
C LEU A 719 -29.08 0.40 -12.72
N GLY A 720 -29.61 0.82 -13.87
CA GLY A 720 -30.36 2.05 -14.02
C GLY A 720 -29.52 3.34 -13.99
N CYS A 721 -28.19 3.24 -13.93
CA CYS A 721 -27.28 4.38 -13.92
C CYS A 721 -26.05 4.13 -14.83
N ASP A 722 -25.38 5.22 -15.21
CA ASP A 722 -24.18 5.19 -16.05
C ASP A 722 -22.91 5.33 -15.20
N PHE A 723 -23.02 5.96 -14.03
CA PHE A 723 -21.95 6.17 -13.06
C PHE A 723 -22.46 6.06 -11.62
N ILE A 724 -21.55 5.70 -10.71
CA ILE A 724 -21.78 5.76 -9.26
C ILE A 724 -20.85 6.84 -8.68
N LEU A 725 -21.41 7.84 -7.99
CA LEU A 725 -20.67 8.84 -7.26
C LEU A 725 -20.62 8.42 -5.79
N VAL A 726 -19.44 8.04 -5.31
CA VAL A 726 -19.24 7.59 -3.94
C VAL A 726 -18.75 8.75 -3.08
N ILE A 727 -19.42 9.00 -1.96
CA ILE A 727 -19.09 10.04 -0.99
C ILE A 727 -18.58 9.40 0.31
N ASP A 728 -17.30 9.63 0.62
CA ASP A 728 -16.70 9.30 1.91
C ASP A 728 -16.78 10.52 2.83
N THR A 729 -17.25 10.33 4.06
CA THR A 729 -17.45 11.43 5.02
C THR A 729 -16.51 11.32 6.20
N GLU A 730 -16.30 12.45 6.86
CA GLU A 730 -15.69 12.50 8.19
C GLU A 730 -16.45 11.65 9.20
N GLY A 731 -15.75 11.30 10.28
CA GLY A 731 -16.34 10.60 11.41
C GLY A 731 -17.27 11.50 12.21
N LEU A 732 -18.52 11.06 12.39
CA LEU A 732 -19.43 11.71 13.31
C LEU A 732 -18.88 11.62 14.74
N LYS A 733 -19.20 12.61 15.57
CA LYS A 733 -18.82 12.65 17.01
C LYS A 733 -17.31 12.63 17.23
N ALA A 734 -16.55 13.24 16.33
CA ALA A 734 -15.11 13.40 16.51
C ALA A 734 -14.78 14.08 17.87
N PRO A 735 -13.95 13.48 18.75
CA PRO A 735 -13.61 14.04 20.06
C PRO A 735 -12.97 15.43 19.96
N GLU A 736 -12.31 15.73 18.83
CA GLU A 736 -11.72 17.04 18.53
C GLU A 736 -12.79 18.14 18.43
N LEU A 737 -13.93 17.81 17.81
CA LEU A 737 -15.04 18.72 17.64
C LEU A 737 -15.89 18.81 18.90
N ALA A 738 -15.86 17.81 19.79
CA ALA A 738 -16.67 17.76 21.00
C ALA A 738 -16.50 18.96 21.96
N LYS A 739 -15.40 19.73 21.84
CA LYS A 739 -15.15 20.96 22.61
C LYS A 739 -15.78 22.22 22.01
N LEU A 740 -16.23 22.18 20.76
CA LEU A 740 -16.95 23.29 20.13
C LEU A 740 -18.40 23.26 20.64
N GLU A 741 -18.93 24.42 21.08
CA GLU A 741 -20.33 24.58 21.53
C GLU A 741 -21.35 24.09 20.48
N ASP A 742 -20.97 24.05 19.19
CA ASP A 742 -21.79 23.68 18.03
C ASP A 742 -21.46 22.27 17.44
N SER A 743 -20.72 21.39 18.13
CA SER A 743 -20.24 20.11 17.57
C SER A 743 -21.34 19.18 17.04
N TYR A 744 -22.42 19.01 17.81
CA TYR A 744 -23.61 18.27 17.40
C TYR A 744 -24.31 18.94 16.21
N GLN A 745 -24.24 20.26 16.10
CA GLN A 745 -24.83 20.98 14.99
C GLN A 745 -24.07 20.67 13.69
N HIS A 746 -22.75 20.64 13.74
CA HIS A 746 -21.90 20.28 12.60
C HIS A 746 -22.17 18.85 12.10
N ASP A 747 -22.16 17.85 13.01
CA ASP A 747 -22.49 16.45 12.66
C ASP A 747 -23.87 16.33 11.98
N ASN A 748 -24.87 17.04 12.53
CA ASN A 748 -26.22 17.04 11.98
C ASN A 748 -26.30 17.73 10.61
N GLU A 749 -25.57 18.82 10.41
CA GLU A 749 -25.51 19.54 9.13
C GLU A 749 -24.85 18.69 8.05
N LEU A 750 -23.70 18.07 8.36
CA LEU A 750 -23.03 17.11 7.49
C LEU A 750 -23.98 15.97 7.11
N ALA A 751 -24.53 15.26 8.11
CA ALA A 751 -25.40 14.12 7.87
C ALA A 751 -26.64 14.50 7.05
N THR A 752 -27.28 15.64 7.37
CA THR A 752 -28.45 16.13 6.63
C THR A 752 -28.11 16.37 5.16
N LEU A 753 -26.97 17.03 4.89
CA LEU A 753 -26.53 17.32 3.54
C LEU A 753 -26.22 16.06 2.74
N VAL A 754 -25.35 15.19 3.26
CA VAL A 754 -24.90 14.02 2.49
C VAL A 754 -26.02 13.00 2.30
N VAL A 755 -26.91 12.83 3.27
CA VAL A 755 -28.14 12.01 3.10
C VAL A 755 -29.03 12.64 2.02
N GLY A 756 -29.20 13.96 2.02
CA GLY A 756 -29.99 14.65 0.99
C GLY A 756 -29.42 14.60 -0.42
N LEU A 757 -28.11 14.41 -0.56
CA LEU A 757 -27.44 14.21 -1.85
C LEU A 757 -27.47 12.76 -2.34
N SER A 758 -27.81 11.79 -1.46
CA SER A 758 -27.64 10.37 -1.73
C SER A 758 -28.89 9.73 -2.33
N ASP A 759 -28.68 8.69 -3.14
CA ASP A 759 -29.69 7.68 -3.44
C ASP A 759 -29.60 6.51 -2.46
N ILE A 760 -28.38 6.17 -2.03
CA ILE A 760 -28.10 5.11 -1.06
C ILE A 760 -27.16 5.66 0.03
N THR A 761 -27.51 5.44 1.29
CA THR A 761 -26.67 5.76 2.44
C THR A 761 -26.32 4.50 3.22
N ILE A 762 -25.03 4.22 3.33
CA ILE A 762 -24.47 3.16 4.18
C ILE A 762 -24.19 3.75 5.55
N VAL A 763 -24.77 3.16 6.60
CA VAL A 763 -24.51 3.53 7.99
C VAL A 763 -23.62 2.46 8.61
N ASN A 764 -22.36 2.82 8.83
CA ASN A 764 -21.33 1.95 9.36
C ASN A 764 -21.28 2.05 10.89
N LEU A 765 -21.61 0.95 11.57
CA LEU A 765 -21.71 0.84 13.02
C LEU A 765 -20.64 -0.11 13.57
N ALA A 766 -19.91 0.31 14.60
CA ALA A 766 -18.94 -0.52 15.30
C ALA A 766 -19.51 -1.04 16.63
N MET A 767 -19.23 -2.31 16.98
CA MET A 767 -19.86 -3.01 18.12
C MET A 767 -19.45 -2.57 19.52
N GLU A 768 -18.36 -1.81 19.66
CA GLU A 768 -17.72 -1.68 20.98
C GLU A 768 -18.47 -0.78 21.97
N ASN A 769 -19.42 0.03 21.51
CA ASN A 769 -20.10 0.99 22.37
C ASN A 769 -21.57 1.26 21.96
N ALA A 770 -22.51 0.84 22.82
CA ALA A 770 -23.93 1.07 22.62
C ALA A 770 -24.30 2.57 22.63
N THR A 771 -23.56 3.42 23.33
CA THR A 771 -23.87 4.86 23.39
C THR A 771 -23.44 5.57 22.10
N GLU A 772 -22.26 5.28 21.57
CA GLU A 772 -21.82 5.80 20.26
C GLU A 772 -22.76 5.36 19.14
N MET A 773 -23.19 4.09 19.17
CA MET A 773 -24.18 3.59 18.24
C MET A 773 -25.50 4.37 18.34
N GLN A 774 -25.99 4.62 19.56
CA GLN A 774 -27.20 5.40 19.78
C GLN A 774 -27.08 6.84 19.26
N ASP A 775 -25.94 7.49 19.51
CA ASP A 775 -25.70 8.87 19.08
C ASP A 775 -25.60 9.00 17.55
N VAL A 776 -24.85 8.10 16.91
CA VAL A 776 -24.73 8.04 15.44
C VAL A 776 -26.10 7.77 14.83
N LEU A 777 -26.85 6.81 15.36
CA LEU A 777 -28.21 6.50 14.90
C LEU A 777 -29.14 7.70 15.07
N GLN A 778 -29.05 8.44 16.17
CA GLN A 778 -29.89 9.62 16.39
C GLN A 778 -29.63 10.70 15.34
N ILE A 779 -28.36 11.00 15.04
CA ILE A 779 -27.97 11.96 14.00
C ILE A 779 -28.51 11.51 12.64
N VAL A 780 -28.30 10.24 12.28
CA VAL A 780 -28.73 9.68 11.01
C VAL A 780 -30.26 9.71 10.89
N VAL A 781 -31.00 9.20 11.87
CA VAL A 781 -32.47 9.20 11.86
C VAL A 781 -33.00 10.62 11.69
N HIS A 782 -32.41 11.60 12.37
CA HIS A 782 -32.82 12.98 12.24
C HIS A 782 -32.57 13.56 10.83
N ALA A 783 -31.44 13.19 10.19
CA ALA A 783 -31.20 13.54 8.80
C ALA A 783 -32.25 12.94 7.86
N PHE A 784 -32.63 11.66 8.05
CA PHE A 784 -33.67 11.01 7.25
C PHE A 784 -35.07 11.63 7.45
N LEU A 785 -35.46 11.93 8.69
CA LEU A 785 -36.74 12.60 8.96
C LEU A 785 -36.83 13.98 8.27
N ARG A 786 -35.73 14.74 8.26
CA ARG A 786 -35.67 16.00 7.51
C ARG A 786 -35.80 15.80 6.01
N MET A 787 -35.22 14.73 5.46
CA MET A 787 -35.34 14.43 4.04
C MET A 787 -36.76 14.01 3.68
N GLU A 788 -37.46 13.28 4.55
CA GLU A 788 -38.87 12.91 4.38
C GLU A 788 -39.77 14.14 4.21
N GLU A 789 -39.54 15.20 4.99
CA GLU A 789 -40.27 16.48 4.85
C GLU A 789 -40.07 17.15 3.48
N THR A 790 -38.94 16.88 2.82
CA THR A 790 -38.64 17.38 1.46
C THR A 790 -39.13 16.44 0.34
N GLY A 791 -39.71 15.29 0.69
CA GLY A 791 -40.17 14.28 -0.26
C GLY A 791 -39.05 13.40 -0.83
N HIS A 792 -37.84 13.49 -0.29
CA HIS A 792 -36.69 12.67 -0.66
C HIS A 792 -36.47 11.58 0.38
N MET A 793 -36.41 10.31 -0.05
CA MET A 793 -36.19 9.17 0.85
C MET A 793 -35.10 8.26 0.29
N PRO A 794 -33.82 8.52 0.63
CA PRO A 794 -32.73 7.64 0.20
C PRO A 794 -32.88 6.23 0.80
N SER A 795 -32.33 5.24 0.11
CA SER A 795 -32.22 3.88 0.65
C SER A 795 -31.16 3.86 1.74
N CYS A 796 -31.49 3.34 2.93
CA CYS A 796 -30.55 3.21 4.04
C CYS A 796 -30.11 1.75 4.19
N GLN A 797 -28.81 1.50 4.30
CA GLN A 797 -28.24 0.18 4.59
C GLN A 797 -27.35 0.24 5.82
N PHE A 798 -27.57 -0.64 6.79
CA PHE A 798 -26.74 -0.75 7.98
C PHE A 798 -25.65 -1.79 7.78
N VAL A 799 -24.40 -1.36 7.93
CA VAL A 799 -23.24 -2.26 7.95
C VAL A 799 -22.74 -2.31 9.38
N HIS A 800 -22.77 -3.52 9.94
CA HIS A 800 -22.38 -3.76 11.31
C HIS A 800 -21.01 -4.44 11.33
N GLN A 801 -19.97 -3.69 11.70
CA GLN A 801 -18.59 -4.16 11.69
C GLN A 801 -18.18 -4.74 13.05
N ASN A 802 -17.65 -5.95 13.01
CA ASN A 802 -16.98 -6.60 14.13
C ASN A 802 -15.47 -6.51 13.92
N ILE A 803 -14.87 -5.35 14.22
CA ILE A 803 -13.43 -5.16 14.07
C ILE A 803 -12.72 -5.62 15.35
N SER A 804 -11.99 -6.73 15.27
CA SER A 804 -11.00 -7.17 16.27
C SER A 804 -9.60 -6.66 15.91
N ASP A 805 -9.47 -5.42 15.44
CA ASP A 805 -8.17 -4.81 15.15
C ASP A 805 -7.60 -4.24 16.45
N VAL A 806 -6.42 -4.72 16.84
CA VAL A 806 -5.70 -4.38 18.08
C VAL A 806 -5.50 -2.86 18.20
N ALA A 807 -5.37 -2.16 17.06
CA ALA A 807 -5.22 -0.71 17.03
C ALA A 807 -6.54 0.04 17.24
N ALA A 808 -7.63 -0.39 16.61
CA ALA A 808 -8.95 0.23 16.76
C ALA A 808 -9.48 0.01 18.18
N TYR A 809 -9.34 -1.22 18.69
CA TYR A 809 -9.69 -1.57 20.06
C TYR A 809 -8.95 -0.67 21.07
N GLU A 810 -7.63 -0.50 20.94
CA GLU A 810 -6.86 0.36 21.86
C GLU A 810 -7.05 1.87 21.62
N GLN A 811 -7.43 2.32 20.42
CA GLN A 811 -7.75 3.73 20.15
C GLN A 811 -9.12 4.09 20.74
N SER A 812 -10.16 3.28 20.47
CA SER A 812 -11.47 3.41 21.11
C SER A 812 -11.38 3.25 22.64
N MET A 813 -10.44 2.45 23.16
CA MET A 813 -10.23 2.26 24.61
C MET A 813 -9.51 3.45 25.25
N ARG A 814 -8.79 4.26 24.46
CA ARG A 814 -8.21 5.54 24.87
C ARG A 814 -9.27 6.65 24.91
N ASP A 815 -10.18 6.68 23.94
CA ASP A 815 -11.33 7.61 23.93
C ASP A 815 -12.27 7.37 25.13
N ARG A 816 -12.44 6.10 25.55
CA ARG A 816 -13.20 5.69 26.76
C ARG A 816 -12.77 6.36 28.07
N LYS A 817 -11.49 6.73 28.27
CA LYS A 817 -11.03 7.28 29.56
C LYS A 817 -11.38 8.76 29.76
N ASN A 818 -11.73 9.48 28.71
CA ASN A 818 -12.02 10.92 28.79
C ASN A 818 -13.53 11.25 28.92
N LEU A 819 -14.41 10.27 28.69
CA LEU A 819 -15.85 10.39 28.91
C LEU A 819 -16.28 10.14 30.37
N VAL A 820 -15.45 9.46 31.17
CA VAL A 820 -15.74 9.15 32.58
C VAL A 820 -15.32 10.32 33.49
N GLY A 821 -15.94 11.47 33.26
CA GLY A 821 -15.90 12.65 34.13
C GLY A 821 -17.17 12.84 34.96
N GLN A 822 -18.01 11.80 35.10
CA GLN A 822 -19.20 11.82 35.97
C GLN A 822 -19.20 10.60 36.91
N PRO A 823 -19.60 10.77 38.18
CA PRO A 823 -19.44 9.74 39.20
C PRO A 823 -20.54 8.69 39.07
N GLU A 824 -20.22 7.53 38.50
CA GLU A 824 -21.11 6.37 38.61
C GLU A 824 -20.73 5.47 39.78
N ILE A 825 -21.78 5.20 40.55
CA ILE A 825 -21.85 4.40 41.75
C ILE A 825 -21.52 2.95 41.42
N GLN A 826 -20.65 2.36 42.24
CA GLN A 826 -20.29 0.95 42.25
C GLN A 826 -21.51 0.04 42.04
N ARG A 827 -21.41 -0.90 41.09
CA ARG A 827 -21.92 -2.27 41.26
C ARG A 827 -21.06 -3.27 40.48
N ASN A 828 -20.35 -4.07 41.26
CA ASN A 828 -19.70 -5.30 40.81
C ASN A 828 -20.72 -6.28 40.21
N THR A 829 -20.32 -7.00 39.17
CA THR A 829 -20.03 -8.46 39.14
C THR A 829 -20.46 -9.01 37.78
N ILE A 830 -19.55 -9.66 37.04
CA ILE A 830 -19.68 -11.04 36.47
C ILE A 830 -18.62 -11.24 35.36
N GLY A 831 -17.75 -12.23 35.58
CA GLY A 831 -17.33 -13.23 34.58
C GLY A 831 -16.28 -12.84 33.53
N THR A 832 -15.00 -12.92 33.89
CA THR A 832 -13.90 -13.12 32.92
C THR A 832 -14.02 -14.51 32.28
N SER A 833 -14.11 -14.58 30.95
CA SER A 833 -14.00 -15.79 30.13
C SER A 833 -12.83 -15.62 29.14
N PRO A 834 -12.07 -16.69 28.81
CA PRO A 834 -10.75 -16.58 28.20
C PRO A 834 -10.79 -16.30 26.69
N ALA A 835 -9.73 -15.65 26.22
CA ALA A 835 -9.46 -15.36 24.82
C ALA A 835 -9.46 -16.64 23.96
N CYS A 836 -10.35 -16.64 22.96
CA CYS A 836 -10.34 -17.47 21.76
C CYS A 836 -10.58 -16.46 20.63
N GLY A 837 -9.68 -16.24 19.68
CA GLY A 837 -9.21 -17.19 18.67
C GLY A 837 -9.53 -16.54 17.33
N MET A 838 -8.52 -16.00 16.64
CA MET A 838 -8.68 -15.37 15.33
C MET A 838 -9.08 -16.44 14.32
N GLY A 839 -10.37 -16.52 14.05
CA GLY A 839 -10.93 -17.26 12.93
C GLY A 839 -11.20 -16.30 11.78
N THR A 840 -10.72 -16.68 10.60
CA THR A 840 -11.06 -16.09 9.30
C THR A 840 -12.58 -16.06 9.16
N LEU A 841 -13.18 -14.86 9.18
CA LEU A 841 -14.59 -14.69 8.86
C LEU A 841 -14.76 -14.92 7.35
N GLN A 842 -15.17 -16.13 6.99
CA GLN A 842 -15.79 -16.41 5.71
C GLN A 842 -17.06 -15.57 5.61
N TRP A 843 -17.07 -14.61 4.69
CA TRP A 843 -18.32 -14.01 4.21
C TRP A 843 -19.06 -15.06 3.40
N HIS A 844 -19.94 -15.82 4.06
CA HIS A 844 -21.03 -16.51 3.37
C HIS A 844 -22.16 -15.51 3.17
N GLN A 845 -22.42 -15.17 1.91
CA GLN A 845 -23.78 -14.80 1.49
C GLN A 845 -24.66 -16.05 1.51
#